data_AF-A0ABD3WAW5-F1
#
_entry.id   AF-A0ABD3WAW5-F1
#
_cell.length_a   1.000
_cell.length_b   1.000
_cell.length_c   1.000
_cell.angle_alpha   90.00
_cell.angle_beta   90.00
_cell.angle_gamma   90.00
#
_symmetry.space_group_name_H-M   'P 1'
#
loop_
_entity.id
_entity.type
_entity.pdbx_description
1 polymer ?
#
loop_
_entity_poly.entity_id
_entity_poly.type
_entity_poly.pdbx_seq_one_letter_code
_entity_poly.pdbx_strand_id
1 'polypeptide(L)'
;MTDKDRTDYFPKISWIVMGILHKIGVNETIRKKRRDEWMKIEKLLTLWSKECKGFIFGSQVEGATTPGLKSDIDLVSLYNIDIAVHHKNDAVRGKNNYPMVSDEDNFPGYYELLYIPELCFRKVVEPIDFCVNRKGQKVIKPLSYAYPLGAIHGPAATNDTDWNVPMDCITGMRVKDWKQHANSWKQCHRQRNWITSEDFENFFQKEAFLVPVGNPISSERCLEWRISFTTIERELMWKLNNTQIGCYILMKMIMKNFITPAIGECLTSYQCKTVLFWLIENTNEGFWKPHNFLICVDAFLKTVLLWVKDNFCPNYFIPHENMFLGKLSVHKSFCLCNILSHLIAMDFRYLTLITFHGIGQALSQACSRIYSLHLIPYSGGNQLGETHDSDVLCLKDPIFWSIRLHLTILIDHLKKNCNVIDLLIDHIHEYESCKDVLLQDYLFVWIKLLYSHVGCELAASCFARYDFNRQEIETAHSYIQYGASSDVTSGRLKLAGFYLKRREPLLAENVLNAVERDFDHCVCELAITDRVNIDEDAIQEIVSGDLTTLQTYRYLLALSVLYLPSEIYCIPPPLSNELFWSVPESIEVDARPYLYFLQYQTYLIMGKSNERIVALKKLASASSLKRIRHHQMYWKLLQCCVKQENMRV
;
A
#
# COMPACT_ATOMS: atom_id res chain seq x y z
N MET A 1 -6.49 21.83 -10.28
CA MET A 1 -7.37 21.91 -11.47
C MET A 1 -8.57 22.76 -11.14
N THR A 2 -9.08 23.53 -12.10
CA THR A 2 -10.38 24.21 -12.00
C THR A 2 -11.51 23.19 -12.16
N ASP A 3 -12.74 23.50 -11.71
CA ASP A 3 -13.92 22.62 -11.92
C ASP A 3 -14.17 22.29 -13.40
N LYS A 4 -13.73 23.19 -14.29
CA LYS A 4 -13.79 23.06 -15.75
C LYS A 4 -12.87 21.94 -16.28
N ASP A 5 -11.68 21.80 -15.70
CA ASP A 5 -10.73 20.74 -16.10
C ASP A 5 -11.26 19.35 -15.71
N ARG A 6 -11.97 19.25 -14.58
CA ARG A 6 -12.63 18.00 -14.17
C ARG A 6 -13.76 17.60 -15.12
N THR A 7 -14.47 18.56 -15.70
CA THR A 7 -15.60 18.29 -16.60
C THR A 7 -15.15 17.69 -17.94
N ASP A 8 -14.00 18.12 -18.47
CA ASP A 8 -13.51 17.67 -19.79
C ASP A 8 -12.55 16.46 -19.72
N TYR A 9 -11.77 16.34 -18.64
CA TYR A 9 -10.72 15.31 -18.53
C TYR A 9 -11.21 14.01 -17.89
N PHE A 10 -12.02 14.10 -16.82
CA PHE A 10 -12.46 12.91 -16.08
C PHE A 10 -13.20 11.91 -16.97
N PRO A 11 -14.08 12.33 -17.90
CA PRO A 11 -14.72 11.40 -18.82
C PRO A 11 -13.74 10.57 -19.65
N LYS A 12 -12.68 11.18 -20.19
CA LYS A 12 -11.71 10.50 -21.06
C LYS A 12 -10.89 9.47 -20.29
N ILE A 13 -10.36 9.86 -19.13
CA ILE A 13 -9.60 8.93 -18.28
C ILE A 13 -10.48 7.83 -17.72
N SER A 14 -11.72 8.17 -17.34
CA SER A 14 -12.71 7.20 -16.86
C SER A 14 -12.90 6.05 -17.86
N TRP A 15 -13.06 6.37 -19.15
CA TRP A 15 -13.15 5.36 -20.21
C TRP A 15 -11.90 4.50 -20.32
N ILE A 16 -10.72 5.10 -20.16
CA ILE A 16 -9.44 4.40 -20.28
C ILE A 16 -9.24 3.45 -19.11
N VAL A 17 -9.41 3.91 -17.87
CA VAL A 17 -9.32 3.07 -16.67
C VAL A 17 -10.34 1.94 -16.74
N MET A 18 -11.57 2.22 -17.16
CA MET A 18 -12.61 1.20 -17.35
C MET A 18 -12.26 0.18 -18.44
N GLY A 19 -11.72 0.64 -19.58
CA GLY A 19 -11.25 -0.24 -20.64
C GLY A 19 -10.11 -1.15 -20.20
N ILE A 20 -9.28 -0.69 -19.29
CA ILE A 20 -8.18 -1.46 -18.71
C ILE A 20 -8.71 -2.48 -17.68
N LEU A 21 -9.60 -2.05 -16.78
CA LEU A 21 -10.32 -2.95 -15.87
C LEU A 21 -10.99 -4.08 -16.64
N HIS A 22 -11.61 -3.78 -17.78
CA HIS A 22 -12.16 -4.78 -18.69
C HIS A 22 -11.10 -5.82 -19.09
N LYS A 23 -9.95 -5.37 -19.61
CA LYS A 23 -8.85 -6.23 -20.09
C LYS A 23 -8.28 -7.14 -19.01
N ILE A 24 -8.22 -6.68 -17.77
CA ILE A 24 -7.69 -7.46 -16.65
C ILE A 24 -8.74 -8.37 -15.96
N GLY A 25 -9.92 -8.50 -16.57
CA GLY A 25 -10.93 -9.48 -16.17
C GLY A 25 -12.08 -8.96 -15.31
N VAL A 26 -12.30 -7.64 -15.24
CA VAL A 26 -13.44 -7.04 -14.52
C VAL A 26 -14.71 -6.99 -15.38
N ASN A 27 -14.63 -7.34 -16.66
CA ASN A 27 -15.82 -7.34 -17.52
C ASN A 27 -16.87 -8.36 -17.07
N GLU A 28 -18.12 -8.02 -17.35
CA GLU A 28 -19.28 -8.76 -16.89
C GLU A 28 -19.28 -10.23 -17.32
N THR A 29 -18.87 -10.53 -18.55
CA THR A 29 -18.85 -11.89 -19.09
C THR A 29 -17.86 -12.78 -18.33
N ILE A 30 -16.65 -12.30 -18.08
CA ILE A 30 -15.63 -13.04 -17.31
C ILE A 30 -16.07 -13.20 -15.86
N ARG A 31 -16.64 -12.15 -15.25
CA ARG A 31 -17.16 -12.23 -13.87
C ARG A 31 -18.29 -13.26 -13.75
N LYS A 32 -19.25 -13.25 -14.67
CA LYS A 32 -20.34 -14.24 -14.72
C LYS A 32 -19.81 -15.66 -14.88
N LYS A 33 -18.86 -15.88 -15.81
CA LYS A 33 -18.24 -17.19 -16.01
C LYS A 33 -17.60 -17.72 -14.72
N ARG A 34 -16.76 -16.92 -14.06
CA ARG A 34 -16.10 -17.29 -12.79
C ARG A 34 -17.13 -17.57 -11.69
N ARG A 35 -18.15 -16.72 -11.57
CA ARG A 35 -19.25 -16.93 -10.62
C ARG A 35 -19.92 -18.28 -10.85
N ASP A 36 -20.30 -18.58 -12.08
CA ASP A 36 -21.02 -19.82 -12.40
C ASP A 36 -20.15 -21.07 -12.19
N GLU A 37 -18.84 -20.98 -12.39
CA GLU A 37 -17.87 -22.02 -12.03
C GLU A 37 -17.86 -22.28 -10.51
N TRP A 38 -17.75 -21.24 -9.70
CA TRP A 38 -17.80 -21.37 -8.23
C TRP A 38 -19.15 -21.89 -7.72
N MET A 39 -20.26 -21.46 -8.32
CA MET A 39 -21.59 -21.95 -7.94
C MET A 39 -21.80 -23.43 -8.28
N LYS A 40 -21.10 -23.98 -9.28
CA LYS A 40 -21.09 -25.44 -9.52
C LYS A 40 -20.36 -26.17 -8.39
N ILE A 41 -19.23 -25.63 -7.93
CA ILE A 41 -18.44 -26.21 -6.83
C ILE A 41 -19.26 -26.16 -5.52
N GLU A 42 -19.91 -25.03 -5.20
CA GLU A 42 -20.78 -24.92 -4.02
C GLU A 42 -21.90 -25.98 -4.01
N LYS A 43 -22.52 -26.23 -5.17
CA LYS A 43 -23.53 -27.29 -5.32
C LYS A 43 -22.95 -28.69 -5.05
N LEU A 44 -21.73 -28.97 -5.53
CA LEU A 44 -21.06 -30.26 -5.29
C LEU A 44 -20.71 -30.45 -3.81
N LEU A 45 -20.21 -29.40 -3.14
CA LEU A 45 -19.91 -29.42 -1.70
C LEU A 45 -21.17 -29.72 -0.87
N THR A 46 -22.31 -29.15 -1.26
CA THR A 46 -23.59 -29.41 -0.58
C THR A 46 -24.06 -30.86 -0.74
N LEU A 47 -23.68 -31.54 -1.82
CA LEU A 47 -24.02 -32.96 -2.04
C LEU A 47 -23.09 -33.92 -1.29
N TRP A 48 -21.87 -33.48 -0.96
CA TRP A 48 -20.85 -34.32 -0.31
C TRP A 48 -21.20 -34.71 1.13
N SER A 49 -21.96 -33.88 1.85
CA SER A 49 -22.39 -34.20 3.22
C SER A 49 -23.88 -33.95 3.40
N LYS A 50 -24.58 -34.94 3.96
CA LYS A 50 -25.97 -34.76 4.42
C LYS A 50 -26.05 -33.94 5.72
N GLU A 51 -24.94 -33.86 6.46
CA GLU A 51 -24.87 -33.25 7.79
C GLU A 51 -24.37 -31.81 7.76
N CYS A 52 -23.61 -31.44 6.72
CA CYS A 52 -23.03 -30.10 6.57
C CYS A 52 -23.43 -29.46 5.24
N LYS A 53 -23.75 -28.17 5.28
CA LYS A 53 -23.96 -27.35 4.08
C LYS A 53 -22.79 -26.37 3.93
N GLY A 54 -22.10 -26.44 2.79
CA GLY A 54 -21.00 -25.53 2.46
C GLY A 54 -21.47 -24.37 1.58
N PHE A 55 -20.91 -23.18 1.81
CA PHE A 55 -21.12 -21.99 1.01
C PHE A 55 -19.77 -21.35 0.67
N ILE A 56 -19.61 -20.88 -0.55
CA ILE A 56 -18.37 -20.26 -1.03
C ILE A 56 -18.59 -18.76 -1.20
N PHE A 57 -17.81 -17.96 -0.50
CA PHE A 57 -17.85 -16.51 -0.52
C PHE A 57 -16.48 -15.93 -0.92
N GLY A 58 -16.37 -14.61 -0.82
CA GLY A 58 -15.14 -13.89 -1.08
C GLY A 58 -15.03 -13.34 -2.49
N SER A 59 -13.91 -12.67 -2.74
CA SER A 59 -13.74 -11.80 -3.92
C SER A 59 -13.73 -12.58 -5.24
N GLN A 60 -13.36 -13.86 -5.23
CA GLN A 60 -13.40 -14.74 -6.39
C GLN A 60 -14.84 -14.98 -6.86
N VAL A 61 -15.75 -15.28 -5.92
CA VAL A 61 -17.17 -15.59 -6.20
C VAL A 61 -17.99 -14.32 -6.48
N GLU A 62 -17.63 -13.22 -5.84
CA GLU A 62 -18.29 -11.92 -6.01
C GLU A 62 -17.86 -11.20 -7.31
N GLY A 63 -16.86 -11.72 -8.02
CA GLY A 63 -16.32 -11.09 -9.24
C GLY A 63 -15.48 -9.84 -8.95
N ALA A 64 -14.91 -9.74 -7.74
CA ALA A 64 -14.09 -8.63 -7.26
C ALA A 64 -12.59 -8.98 -7.16
N THR A 65 -12.15 -9.96 -7.96
CA THR A 65 -10.75 -10.40 -8.02
C THR A 65 -10.11 -10.07 -9.37
N THR A 66 -8.78 -9.93 -9.36
CA THR A 66 -7.94 -9.75 -10.55
C THR A 66 -6.67 -10.58 -10.36
N PRO A 67 -5.91 -10.90 -11.43
CA PRO A 67 -4.66 -11.65 -11.30
C PRO A 67 -3.67 -11.04 -10.28
N GLY A 68 -3.62 -9.71 -10.18
CA GLY A 68 -2.74 -9.00 -9.21
C GLY A 68 -3.29 -8.95 -7.78
N LEU A 69 -4.60 -9.05 -7.58
CA LEU A 69 -5.17 -9.08 -6.24
C LEU A 69 -4.92 -10.41 -5.53
N LYS A 70 -4.78 -11.52 -6.27
CA LYS A 70 -4.57 -12.88 -5.73
C LYS A 70 -5.50 -13.16 -4.53
N SER A 71 -6.79 -12.84 -4.69
CA SER A 71 -7.75 -12.96 -3.60
C SER A 71 -7.94 -14.43 -3.22
N ASP A 72 -8.02 -14.66 -1.92
CA ASP A 72 -8.49 -15.85 -1.24
C ASP A 72 -9.94 -16.21 -1.59
N ILE A 73 -10.33 -17.39 -1.10
CA ILE A 73 -11.70 -17.90 -1.17
C ILE A 73 -12.16 -18.18 0.25
N ASP A 74 -13.32 -17.65 0.61
CA ASP A 74 -13.95 -17.88 1.91
C ASP A 74 -14.88 -19.10 1.80
N LEU A 75 -14.66 -20.15 2.59
CA LEU A 75 -15.55 -21.30 2.70
C LEU A 75 -16.26 -21.27 4.06
N VAL A 76 -17.56 -21.07 4.05
CA VAL A 76 -18.39 -21.20 5.26
C VAL A 76 -19.06 -22.57 5.28
N SER A 77 -18.76 -23.36 6.31
CA SER A 77 -19.40 -24.64 6.57
C SER A 77 -20.39 -24.51 7.72
N LEU A 78 -21.63 -24.97 7.50
CA LEU A 78 -22.67 -25.00 8.51
C LEU A 78 -23.06 -26.43 8.85
N TYR A 79 -23.00 -26.77 10.14
CA TYR A 79 -23.59 -28.01 10.63
C TYR A 79 -25.10 -27.88 10.66
N ASN A 80 -25.81 -28.84 10.05
CA ASN A 80 -27.27 -28.80 9.96
C ASN A 80 -27.96 -29.05 11.31
N ILE A 81 -27.25 -29.52 12.34
CA ILE A 81 -27.83 -29.91 13.63
C ILE A 81 -27.93 -28.75 14.63
N ASP A 82 -27.05 -27.76 14.52
CA ASP A 82 -26.94 -26.65 15.46
C ASP A 82 -27.63 -25.40 14.90
N ILE A 83 -28.43 -24.73 15.73
CA ILE A 83 -29.14 -23.52 15.35
C ILE A 83 -29.15 -22.48 16.48
N ALA A 84 -28.86 -21.24 16.12
CA ALA A 84 -29.00 -20.09 16.99
C ALA A 84 -30.45 -19.58 16.94
N VAL A 85 -31.02 -19.31 18.11
CA VAL A 85 -32.41 -18.86 18.28
C VAL A 85 -32.44 -17.63 19.19
N HIS A 86 -33.46 -16.77 19.11
CA HIS A 86 -33.53 -15.58 19.97
C HIS A 86 -33.93 -15.95 21.40
N HIS A 87 -34.98 -16.74 21.54
CA HIS A 87 -35.47 -17.19 22.82
C HIS A 87 -35.57 -18.70 22.90
N LYS A 88 -35.63 -19.23 24.12
CA LYS A 88 -35.84 -20.67 24.37
C LYS A 88 -37.12 -21.17 23.69
N ASN A 89 -38.14 -20.33 23.61
CA ASN A 89 -39.43 -20.65 22.99
C ASN A 89 -39.35 -20.78 21.46
N ASP A 90 -38.30 -20.24 20.85
CA ASP A 90 -38.08 -20.33 19.41
C ASP A 90 -37.33 -21.61 19.00
N ALA A 91 -37.20 -22.58 19.91
CA ALA A 91 -36.52 -23.84 19.62
C ALA A 91 -37.11 -24.56 18.40
N VAL A 92 -36.23 -25.17 17.60
CA VAL A 92 -36.56 -26.03 16.47
C VAL A 92 -36.46 -27.48 16.92
N ARG A 93 -37.55 -28.23 16.70
CA ARG A 93 -37.61 -29.65 16.98
C ARG A 93 -36.58 -30.41 16.15
N GLY A 94 -35.86 -31.35 16.79
CA GLY A 94 -34.87 -32.19 16.12
C GLY A 94 -33.53 -31.50 15.85
N LYS A 95 -33.27 -30.36 16.50
CA LYS A 95 -32.02 -29.58 16.41
C LYS A 95 -31.46 -29.30 17.81
N ASN A 96 -30.18 -28.99 17.89
CA ASN A 96 -29.59 -28.36 19.07
C ASN A 96 -29.81 -26.86 18.97
N ASN A 97 -30.51 -26.29 19.95
CA ASN A 97 -30.89 -24.88 19.93
C ASN A 97 -30.10 -24.10 20.97
N TYR A 98 -29.48 -23.02 20.54
CA TYR A 98 -28.66 -22.17 21.39
C TYR A 98 -29.22 -20.74 21.40
N PRO A 99 -29.88 -20.33 22.50
CA PRO A 99 -30.40 -18.98 22.62
C PRO A 99 -29.28 -17.95 22.58
N MET A 100 -29.47 -16.92 21.75
CA MET A 100 -28.59 -15.76 21.65
C MET A 100 -28.88 -14.80 22.80
N VAL A 101 -27.82 -14.34 23.45
CA VAL A 101 -27.89 -13.33 24.51
C VAL A 101 -27.17 -12.08 24.03
N SER A 102 -27.87 -10.95 24.13
CA SER A 102 -27.32 -9.61 23.98
C SER A 102 -27.82 -8.76 25.13
N ASP A 103 -26.91 -8.18 25.89
CA ASP A 103 -27.19 -7.23 26.94
C ASP A 103 -26.99 -5.78 26.47
N GLU A 104 -27.32 -4.80 27.31
CA GLU A 104 -27.04 -3.38 27.05
C GLU A 104 -25.53 -3.11 26.83
N ASP A 105 -24.67 -3.94 27.42
CA ASP A 105 -23.21 -3.84 27.28
C ASP A 105 -22.65 -4.54 26.02
N ASN A 106 -23.46 -5.38 25.33
CA ASN A 106 -23.00 -6.07 24.13
C ASN A 106 -22.99 -5.13 22.92
N PHE A 107 -21.97 -5.27 22.08
CA PHE A 107 -21.87 -4.51 20.84
C PHE A 107 -22.94 -4.95 19.83
N PRO A 108 -23.57 -4.02 19.08
CA PRO A 108 -24.58 -4.36 18.08
C PRO A 108 -24.07 -5.42 17.09
N GLY A 109 -24.83 -6.52 16.94
CA GLY A 109 -24.47 -7.63 16.05
C GLY A 109 -23.55 -8.69 16.66
N TYR A 110 -23.16 -8.56 17.93
CA TYR A 110 -22.39 -9.55 18.67
C TYR A 110 -23.24 -10.19 19.77
N TYR A 111 -23.12 -11.51 19.95
CA TYR A 111 -23.96 -12.32 20.84
C TYR A 111 -23.15 -13.40 21.54
N GLU A 112 -23.58 -13.77 22.73
CA GLU A 112 -23.17 -15.03 23.37
C GLU A 112 -24.23 -16.11 23.11
N LEU A 113 -23.83 -17.37 23.11
CA LEU A 113 -24.73 -18.50 22.86
C LEU A 113 -24.90 -19.34 24.12
N LEU A 114 -26.11 -19.35 24.68
CA LEU A 114 -26.43 -20.13 25.88
C LEU A 114 -26.50 -21.63 25.57
N TYR A 115 -25.88 -22.40 26.44
CA TYR A 115 -26.03 -23.84 26.48
C TYR A 115 -27.11 -24.23 27.50
N ILE A 116 -28.18 -24.86 27.00
CA ILE A 116 -29.29 -25.35 27.80
C ILE A 116 -29.53 -26.81 27.43
N PRO A 117 -29.21 -27.79 28.30
CA PRO A 117 -29.31 -29.21 27.98
C PRO A 117 -30.66 -29.64 27.42
N GLU A 118 -31.74 -29.05 27.92
CA GLU A 118 -33.13 -29.37 27.54
C GLU A 118 -33.47 -28.94 26.10
N LEU A 119 -32.68 -28.03 25.52
CA LEU A 119 -32.85 -27.53 24.15
C LEU A 119 -31.97 -28.27 23.11
N CYS A 120 -31.17 -29.24 23.56
CA CYS A 120 -30.29 -30.03 22.71
C CYS A 120 -30.94 -31.36 22.31
N PHE A 121 -31.16 -31.57 21.01
CA PHE A 121 -31.70 -32.82 20.47
C PHE A 121 -30.76 -34.02 20.60
N ARG A 122 -29.45 -33.80 20.46
CA ARG A 122 -28.42 -34.80 20.74
C ARG A 122 -27.48 -34.26 21.81
N LYS A 123 -26.95 -35.15 22.65
CA LYS A 123 -25.81 -34.80 23.50
C LYS A 123 -24.70 -34.32 22.58
N VAL A 124 -24.28 -33.08 22.80
CA VAL A 124 -23.15 -32.48 22.14
C VAL A 124 -21.93 -33.32 22.51
N VAL A 125 -21.46 -34.14 21.57
CA VAL A 125 -20.18 -34.85 21.69
C VAL A 125 -19.13 -33.93 21.07
N GLU A 126 -17.98 -33.87 21.73
CA GLU A 126 -16.82 -33.00 21.49
C GLU A 126 -16.55 -32.59 20.01
N PRO A 127 -15.98 -31.38 19.79
CA PRO A 127 -15.32 -30.55 20.79
C PRO A 127 -16.02 -29.20 20.99
N ILE A 128 -17.32 -29.17 21.32
CA ILE A 128 -17.92 -27.93 21.82
C ILE A 128 -17.55 -27.75 23.30
N ASP A 129 -16.53 -26.92 23.53
CA ASP A 129 -16.16 -26.42 24.85
C ASP A 129 -17.20 -25.41 25.32
N PHE A 130 -17.52 -25.51 26.60
CA PHE A 130 -18.38 -24.54 27.28
C PHE A 130 -17.54 -23.65 28.19
N CYS A 131 -18.02 -22.42 28.43
CA CYS A 131 -17.49 -21.51 29.43
C CYS A 131 -18.62 -20.96 30.29
N VAL A 132 -18.26 -20.29 31.38
CA VAL A 132 -19.20 -19.52 32.19
C VAL A 132 -18.91 -18.05 31.93
N ASN A 133 -19.89 -17.31 31.42
CA ASN A 133 -19.77 -15.86 31.23
C ASN A 133 -19.80 -15.13 32.58
N ARG A 134 -19.59 -13.81 32.58
CA ARG A 134 -19.66 -12.98 33.81
C ARG A 134 -20.95 -13.09 34.60
N LYS A 135 -22.04 -13.52 33.95
CA LYS A 135 -23.36 -13.67 34.56
C LYS A 135 -23.57 -15.04 35.20
N GLY A 136 -22.55 -15.89 35.23
CA GLY A 136 -22.68 -17.24 35.75
C GLY A 136 -23.43 -18.18 34.80
N GLN A 137 -23.66 -17.78 33.55
CA GLN A 137 -24.39 -18.58 32.56
C GLN A 137 -23.43 -19.43 31.75
N LYS A 138 -23.83 -20.67 31.49
CA LYS A 138 -23.05 -21.59 30.66
C LYS A 138 -23.24 -21.25 29.18
N VAL A 139 -22.17 -20.83 28.52
CA VAL A 139 -22.15 -20.41 27.11
C VAL A 139 -21.22 -21.28 26.28
N ILE A 140 -21.46 -21.31 24.97
CA ILE A 140 -20.61 -22.00 24.00
C ILE A 140 -19.37 -21.18 23.70
N LYS A 141 -18.18 -21.80 23.70
CA LYS A 141 -16.97 -21.14 23.21
C LYS A 141 -16.96 -21.09 21.68
N PRO A 142 -16.83 -19.90 21.07
CA PRO A 142 -16.60 -19.74 19.63
C PRO A 142 -15.45 -20.57 19.07
N LEU A 143 -14.33 -20.68 19.82
CA LEU A 143 -13.12 -21.39 19.38
C LEU A 143 -13.38 -22.88 19.08
N SER A 144 -14.39 -23.48 19.72
CA SER A 144 -14.82 -24.85 19.44
C SER A 144 -15.41 -25.06 18.05
N TYR A 145 -15.83 -23.98 17.43
CA TYR A 145 -16.25 -23.93 16.03
C TYR A 145 -15.16 -23.30 15.15
N ALA A 146 -14.00 -22.90 15.67
CA ALA A 146 -12.89 -22.54 14.82
C ALA A 146 -12.27 -23.84 14.28
N TYR A 147 -12.21 -23.99 12.96
CA TYR A 147 -11.60 -25.15 12.32
C TYR A 147 -10.09 -25.16 12.64
N PRO A 148 -9.54 -26.12 13.42
CA PRO A 148 -8.23 -25.95 14.06
C PRO A 148 -7.03 -26.35 13.17
N LEU A 149 -7.21 -26.43 11.85
CA LEU A 149 -6.19 -27.00 10.95
C LEU A 149 -5.25 -25.98 10.29
N GLY A 150 -5.30 -24.70 10.69
CA GLY A 150 -4.48 -23.63 10.11
C GLY A 150 -4.27 -22.42 11.02
N ALA A 151 -3.56 -21.41 10.52
CA ALA A 151 -3.38 -20.14 11.23
C ALA A 151 -4.73 -19.39 11.30
N ILE A 152 -5.13 -19.01 12.51
CA ILE A 152 -6.42 -18.34 12.74
C ILE A 152 -6.30 -16.85 12.39
N HIS A 153 -7.14 -16.40 11.46
CA HIS A 153 -7.25 -15.01 11.01
C HIS A 153 -8.71 -14.55 11.10
N GLY A 154 -9.06 -13.78 12.15
CA GLY A 154 -10.44 -13.36 12.38
C GLY A 154 -11.36 -14.57 12.66
N PRO A 155 -12.50 -14.74 11.96
CA PRO A 155 -13.36 -15.92 12.10
C PRO A 155 -12.87 -17.15 11.34
N ALA A 156 -11.82 -17.03 10.51
CA ALA A 156 -11.36 -18.05 9.60
C ALA A 156 -10.05 -18.71 10.05
N ALA A 157 -9.82 -19.93 9.58
CA ALA A 157 -8.50 -20.55 9.57
C ALA A 157 -8.04 -20.71 8.11
N THR A 158 -6.85 -20.20 7.80
CA THR A 158 -6.29 -20.29 6.45
C THR A 158 -5.51 -21.59 6.31
N ASN A 159 -5.87 -22.39 5.30
CA ASN A 159 -5.17 -23.62 4.96
C ASN A 159 -4.54 -23.51 3.56
N ASP A 160 -3.31 -24.02 3.41
CA ASP A 160 -2.77 -24.34 2.09
C ASP A 160 -3.53 -25.55 1.54
N THR A 161 -4.15 -25.40 0.37
CA THR A 161 -4.96 -26.45 -0.25
C THR A 161 -4.40 -26.86 -1.61
N ASP A 162 -4.75 -28.08 -2.05
CA ASP A 162 -4.39 -28.63 -3.37
C ASP A 162 -4.91 -27.78 -4.57
N TRP A 163 -5.76 -26.78 -4.31
CA TRP A 163 -6.38 -25.92 -5.33
C TRP A 163 -5.48 -24.77 -5.79
N ASN A 164 -4.23 -24.67 -5.33
CA ASN A 164 -3.29 -23.57 -5.63
C ASN A 164 -3.84 -22.15 -5.32
N VAL A 165 -4.89 -22.05 -4.50
CA VAL A 165 -5.47 -20.78 -4.01
C VAL A 165 -5.66 -20.91 -2.49
N PRO A 166 -5.24 -19.89 -1.69
CA PRO A 166 -5.49 -19.88 -0.26
C PRO A 166 -6.98 -19.96 0.04
N MET A 167 -7.38 -20.82 0.98
CA MET A 167 -8.78 -21.00 1.36
C MET A 167 -8.97 -20.73 2.85
N ASP A 168 -9.85 -19.78 3.14
CA ASP A 168 -10.24 -19.38 4.49
C ASP A 168 -11.48 -20.15 4.92
N CYS A 169 -11.30 -21.07 5.87
CA CYS A 169 -12.38 -21.93 6.35
C CYS A 169 -13.02 -21.35 7.61
N ILE A 170 -14.33 -21.18 7.57
CA ILE A 170 -15.15 -20.68 8.69
C ILE A 170 -16.20 -21.73 9.00
N THR A 171 -16.34 -22.14 10.27
CA THR A 171 -17.55 -22.86 10.70
C THR A 171 -18.52 -21.87 11.31
N GLY A 172 -19.74 -21.82 10.77
CA GLY A 172 -20.79 -20.94 11.25
C GLY A 172 -22.01 -21.70 11.77
N MET A 173 -22.91 -20.97 12.41
CA MET A 173 -24.19 -21.48 12.89
C MET A 173 -25.35 -20.72 12.25
N ARG A 174 -26.40 -21.42 11.82
CA ARG A 174 -27.59 -20.78 11.23
C ARG A 174 -28.38 -20.01 12.30
N VAL A 175 -28.91 -18.84 11.94
CA VAL A 175 -29.82 -18.06 12.79
C VAL A 175 -31.27 -18.26 12.34
N LYS A 176 -32.12 -18.80 13.23
CA LYS A 176 -33.58 -18.85 13.04
C LYS A 176 -34.10 -17.43 13.21
N ASP A 177 -34.74 -16.85 12.19
CA ASP A 177 -35.35 -15.51 12.26
C ASP A 177 -34.39 -14.32 12.42
N TRP A 178 -33.27 -14.35 11.70
CA TRP A 178 -32.28 -13.26 11.70
C TRP A 178 -32.82 -11.86 11.35
N LYS A 179 -33.98 -11.78 10.67
CA LYS A 179 -34.55 -10.58 10.07
C LYS A 179 -34.66 -9.41 11.04
N GLN A 180 -34.93 -9.69 12.30
CA GLN A 180 -35.05 -8.67 13.34
C GLN A 180 -33.76 -7.89 13.58
N HIS A 181 -32.60 -8.51 13.35
CA HIS A 181 -31.29 -7.86 13.47
C HIS A 181 -30.99 -6.88 12.33
N ALA A 182 -31.73 -6.97 11.23
CA ALA A 182 -31.63 -6.06 10.09
C ALA A 182 -32.84 -5.10 10.01
N ASN A 183 -33.61 -4.95 11.11
CA ASN A 183 -34.74 -4.02 11.16
C ASN A 183 -34.32 -2.58 10.91
N SER A 184 -33.21 -2.15 11.51
CA SER A 184 -32.63 -0.83 11.28
C SER A 184 -32.26 -0.63 9.81
N TRP A 185 -31.67 -1.63 9.16
CA TRP A 185 -31.45 -1.61 7.72
C TRP A 185 -32.76 -1.49 6.93
N LYS A 186 -33.81 -2.24 7.28
CA LYS A 186 -35.12 -2.11 6.61
C LYS A 186 -35.72 -0.71 6.76
N GLN A 187 -35.53 -0.09 7.92
CA GLN A 187 -36.06 1.25 8.25
C GLN A 187 -35.20 2.41 7.74
N CYS A 188 -33.95 2.16 7.33
CA CYS A 188 -33.09 3.20 6.77
C CYS A 188 -33.77 3.87 5.58
N HIS A 189 -33.90 5.20 5.66
CA HIS A 189 -34.49 6.01 4.60
C HIS A 189 -33.57 5.99 3.38
N ARG A 190 -34.04 5.36 2.29
CA ARG A 190 -33.31 5.26 1.02
C ARG A 190 -33.92 6.23 0.03
N GLN A 191 -33.16 7.27 -0.32
CA GLN A 191 -33.68 8.32 -1.21
C GLN A 191 -33.77 7.88 -2.68
N ARG A 192 -33.03 6.84 -3.10
CA ARG A 192 -32.79 6.54 -4.52
C ARG A 192 -33.17 5.12 -4.97
N ASN A 193 -33.80 4.31 -4.10
CA ASN A 193 -34.38 2.99 -4.41
C ASN A 193 -33.45 2.03 -5.20
N TRP A 194 -32.15 1.96 -4.86
CA TRP A 194 -31.25 0.99 -5.50
C TRP A 194 -31.70 -0.45 -5.25
N ILE A 195 -32.19 -0.73 -4.05
CA ILE A 195 -32.81 -2.01 -3.69
C ILE A 195 -34.33 -1.88 -3.84
N THR A 196 -34.93 -2.72 -4.69
CA THR A 196 -36.38 -2.74 -4.90
C THR A 196 -37.09 -3.54 -3.79
N SER A 197 -38.42 -3.39 -3.66
CA SER A 197 -39.20 -4.20 -2.71
C SER A 197 -39.08 -5.70 -2.99
N GLU A 198 -39.05 -6.11 -4.27
CA GLU A 198 -38.84 -7.50 -4.69
C GLU A 198 -37.44 -8.00 -4.28
N ASP A 199 -36.42 -7.16 -4.43
CA ASP A 199 -35.07 -7.49 -3.95
C ASP A 199 -35.04 -7.74 -2.44
N PHE A 200 -35.74 -6.91 -1.65
CA PHE A 200 -35.87 -7.17 -0.22
C PHE A 200 -36.53 -8.51 0.04
N GLU A 201 -37.65 -8.83 -0.61
CA GLU A 201 -38.30 -10.14 -0.44
C GLU A 201 -37.35 -11.29 -0.73
N ASN A 202 -36.56 -11.19 -1.81
CA ASN A 202 -35.55 -12.17 -2.18
C ASN A 202 -34.40 -12.26 -1.16
N PHE A 203 -33.90 -11.13 -0.66
CA PHE A 203 -32.84 -11.09 0.36
C PHE A 203 -33.31 -11.64 1.69
N PHE A 204 -34.54 -11.34 2.11
CA PHE A 204 -35.14 -11.85 3.34
C PHE A 204 -35.52 -13.35 3.26
N GLN A 205 -35.37 -14.00 2.10
CA GLN A 205 -35.43 -15.46 1.97
C GLN A 205 -34.06 -16.14 2.17
N LYS A 206 -32.96 -15.37 2.21
CA LYS A 206 -31.60 -15.90 2.39
C LYS A 206 -31.29 -16.22 3.85
N GLU A 207 -30.22 -16.97 4.06
CA GLU A 207 -29.76 -17.41 5.38
C GLU A 207 -28.72 -16.45 5.94
N ALA A 208 -28.81 -16.08 7.23
CA ALA A 208 -27.74 -15.41 7.95
C ALA A 208 -27.10 -16.38 8.95
N PHE A 209 -25.85 -16.10 9.31
CA PHE A 209 -25.03 -16.99 10.12
C PHE A 209 -24.43 -16.25 11.31
N LEU A 210 -24.16 -16.96 12.40
CA LEU A 210 -23.19 -16.54 13.40
C LEU A 210 -21.82 -17.12 13.05
N VAL A 211 -20.79 -16.29 13.15
CA VAL A 211 -19.38 -16.65 12.94
C VAL A 211 -18.59 -16.43 14.23
N PRO A 212 -17.56 -17.26 14.51
CA PRO A 212 -16.87 -17.28 15.80
C PRO A 212 -15.83 -16.16 15.92
N VAL A 213 -16.29 -14.91 15.96
CA VAL A 213 -15.43 -13.73 16.16
C VAL A 213 -16.13 -12.71 17.06
N GLY A 214 -15.47 -12.34 18.15
CA GLY A 214 -15.95 -11.30 19.06
C GLY A 214 -15.51 -9.89 18.69
N ASN A 215 -16.14 -8.91 19.34
CA ASN A 215 -15.86 -7.50 19.12
C ASN A 215 -14.44 -7.16 19.61
N PRO A 216 -13.63 -6.39 18.84
CA PRO A 216 -12.25 -6.09 19.20
C PRO A 216 -12.02 -5.46 20.57
N ILE A 217 -12.97 -4.69 21.07
CA ILE A 217 -12.85 -3.99 22.37
C ILE A 217 -13.66 -4.65 23.49
N SER A 218 -14.39 -5.72 23.19
CA SER A 218 -15.10 -6.46 24.22
C SER A 218 -14.12 -7.19 25.13
N SER A 219 -14.45 -7.20 26.41
CA SER A 219 -13.68 -7.90 27.43
C SER A 219 -14.13 -9.36 27.62
N GLU A 220 -15.23 -9.78 26.95
CA GLU A 220 -15.65 -11.18 26.76
C GLU A 220 -15.54 -11.60 25.29
N ARG A 221 -14.68 -10.94 24.50
CA ARG A 221 -14.47 -11.19 23.06
C ARG A 221 -14.30 -12.67 22.69
N CYS A 222 -13.68 -13.47 23.56
CA CYS A 222 -13.46 -14.88 23.30
C CYS A 222 -14.71 -15.77 23.42
N LEU A 223 -15.83 -15.24 23.93
CA LEU A 223 -17.13 -15.90 24.09
C LEU A 223 -18.17 -15.40 23.06
N GLU A 224 -17.88 -14.29 22.40
CA GLU A 224 -18.78 -13.62 21.48
C GLU A 224 -18.75 -14.19 20.06
N TRP A 225 -19.93 -14.18 19.46
CA TRP A 225 -20.22 -14.54 18.08
C TRP A 225 -20.73 -13.33 17.33
N ARG A 226 -20.37 -13.17 16.06
CA ARG A 226 -20.86 -12.07 15.22
C ARG A 226 -21.85 -12.57 14.19
N ILE A 227 -22.97 -11.86 14.03
CA ILE A 227 -23.89 -12.12 12.92
C ILE A 227 -23.28 -11.67 11.58
N SER A 228 -23.43 -12.51 10.56
CA SER A 228 -22.90 -12.33 9.22
C SER A 228 -24.03 -12.41 8.19
N PHE A 229 -24.11 -11.39 7.34
CA PHE A 229 -25.07 -11.28 6.25
C PHE A 229 -24.43 -11.60 4.88
N THR A 230 -23.35 -12.37 4.87
CA THR A 230 -22.52 -12.64 3.67
C THR A 230 -23.30 -13.21 2.48
N THR A 231 -24.40 -13.96 2.71
CA THR A 231 -25.29 -14.42 1.63
C THR A 231 -25.96 -13.28 0.90
N ILE A 232 -26.42 -12.26 1.63
CA ILE A 232 -27.09 -11.08 1.11
C ILE A 232 -26.07 -10.15 0.48
N GLU A 233 -24.92 -9.98 1.13
CA GLU A 233 -23.78 -9.22 0.59
C GLU A 233 -23.36 -9.76 -0.79
N ARG A 234 -23.27 -11.08 -0.94
CA ARG A 234 -22.94 -11.72 -2.21
C ARG A 234 -23.96 -11.40 -3.30
N GLU A 235 -25.26 -11.43 -2.99
CA GLU A 235 -26.32 -11.08 -3.94
C GLU A 235 -26.27 -9.59 -4.31
N LEU A 236 -26.01 -8.71 -3.34
CA LEU A 236 -25.80 -7.28 -3.60
C LEU A 236 -24.59 -7.05 -4.52
N MET A 237 -23.49 -7.76 -4.29
CA MET A 237 -22.30 -7.72 -5.14
C MET A 237 -22.60 -8.17 -6.58
N TRP A 238 -23.46 -9.18 -6.77
CA TRP A 238 -23.87 -9.65 -8.08
C TRP A 238 -24.79 -8.69 -8.84
N LYS A 239 -25.49 -7.79 -8.13
CA LYS A 239 -26.28 -6.71 -8.75
C LYS A 239 -25.45 -5.50 -9.20
N LEU A 240 -24.17 -5.44 -8.84
CA LEU A 240 -23.32 -4.31 -9.19
C LEU A 240 -23.07 -4.23 -10.70
N ASN A 241 -23.28 -3.04 -11.25
CA ASN A 241 -22.90 -2.74 -12.62
C ASN A 241 -21.36 -2.64 -12.75
N ASN A 242 -20.87 -2.57 -13.99
CA ASN A 242 -19.43 -2.56 -14.28
C ASN A 242 -18.69 -1.35 -13.67
N THR A 243 -19.33 -0.17 -13.59
CA THR A 243 -18.74 1.03 -12.98
C THR A 243 -18.59 0.84 -11.47
N GLN A 244 -19.63 0.34 -10.80
CA GLN A 244 -19.66 0.11 -9.35
C GLN A 244 -18.61 -0.91 -8.90
N ILE A 245 -18.59 -2.09 -9.52
CA ILE A 245 -17.60 -3.12 -9.20
C ILE A 245 -16.17 -2.65 -9.56
N GLY A 246 -16.02 -1.88 -10.65
CA GLY A 246 -14.74 -1.31 -11.04
C GLY A 246 -14.19 -0.36 -9.98
N CYS A 247 -15.06 0.47 -9.38
CA CYS A 247 -14.68 1.36 -8.29
C CYS A 247 -14.22 0.56 -7.06
N TYR A 248 -14.96 -0.49 -6.71
CA TYR A 248 -14.59 -1.38 -5.60
C TYR A 248 -13.21 -2.02 -5.81
N ILE A 249 -12.98 -2.60 -6.99
CA ILE A 249 -11.73 -3.28 -7.32
C ILE A 249 -10.58 -2.29 -7.31
N LEU A 250 -10.76 -1.09 -7.88
CA LEU A 250 -9.74 -0.06 -7.86
C LEU A 250 -9.42 0.38 -6.42
N MET A 251 -10.43 0.56 -5.58
CA MET A 251 -10.23 0.89 -4.17
C MET A 251 -9.49 -0.22 -3.41
N LYS A 252 -9.81 -1.50 -3.67
CA LYS A 252 -9.02 -2.62 -3.13
C LYS A 252 -7.55 -2.56 -3.56
N MET A 253 -7.30 -2.20 -4.81
CA MET A 253 -5.93 -2.06 -5.33
C MET A 253 -5.20 -0.88 -4.69
N ILE A 254 -5.86 0.27 -4.51
CA ILE A 254 -5.30 1.43 -3.81
C ILE A 254 -4.94 1.04 -2.38
N MET A 255 -5.85 0.37 -1.69
CA MET A 255 -5.63 -0.11 -0.33
C MET A 255 -4.42 -1.06 -0.26
N LYS A 256 -4.40 -2.10 -1.10
CA LYS A 256 -3.34 -3.11 -1.09
C LYS A 256 -1.97 -2.57 -1.47
N ASN A 257 -1.90 -1.66 -2.44
CA ASN A 257 -0.63 -1.22 -3.03
C ASN A 257 -0.07 0.08 -2.43
N PHE A 258 -0.90 0.89 -1.75
CA PHE A 258 -0.46 2.18 -1.20
C PHE A 258 -0.74 2.29 0.30
N ILE A 259 -1.97 2.02 0.72
CA ILE A 259 -2.37 2.28 2.11
C ILE A 259 -1.73 1.24 3.03
N THR A 260 -1.93 -0.06 2.76
CA THR A 260 -1.41 -1.13 3.61
C THR A 260 0.12 -1.12 3.72
N PRO A 261 0.91 -0.94 2.64
CA PRO A 261 2.36 -0.85 2.76
C PRO A 261 2.84 0.39 3.53
N ALA A 262 2.13 1.52 3.44
CA ALA A 262 2.56 2.77 4.08
C ALA A 262 2.32 2.79 5.60
N ILE A 263 1.18 2.26 6.06
CA ILE A 263 0.71 2.42 7.45
C ILE A 263 0.21 1.12 8.09
N GLY A 264 0.43 -0.01 7.43
CA GLY A 264 -0.09 -1.31 7.84
C GLY A 264 -1.59 -1.47 7.62
N GLU A 265 -2.13 -2.61 8.05
CA GLU A 265 -3.57 -2.88 7.96
C GLU A 265 -4.37 -1.90 8.84
N CYS A 266 -5.26 -1.14 8.21
CA CYS A 266 -6.12 -0.14 8.85
C CYS A 266 -7.50 -0.07 8.18
N LEU A 267 -7.55 -0.24 6.86
CA LEU A 267 -8.75 -0.47 6.07
C LEU A 267 -8.77 -1.92 5.57
N THR A 268 -9.96 -2.50 5.51
CA THR A 268 -10.20 -3.86 5.02
C THR A 268 -11.08 -3.84 3.77
N SER A 269 -11.01 -4.90 2.96
CA SER A 269 -11.91 -5.08 1.81
C SER A 269 -13.39 -5.01 2.22
N TYR A 270 -13.73 -5.51 3.41
CA TYR A 270 -15.09 -5.47 3.96
C TYR A 270 -15.59 -4.04 4.23
N GLN A 271 -14.75 -3.19 4.84
CA GLN A 271 -15.08 -1.78 5.05
C GLN A 271 -15.23 -1.05 3.71
N CYS A 272 -14.35 -1.29 2.74
CA CYS A 272 -14.49 -0.74 1.39
C CYS A 272 -15.80 -1.20 0.72
N LYS A 273 -16.18 -2.46 0.85
CA LYS A 273 -17.45 -2.98 0.32
C LYS A 273 -18.65 -2.25 0.95
N THR A 274 -18.59 -2.01 2.25
CA THR A 274 -19.64 -1.28 2.97
C THR A 274 -19.74 0.18 2.53
N VAL A 275 -18.60 0.86 2.35
CA VAL A 275 -18.57 2.22 1.78
C VAL A 275 -19.26 2.25 0.42
N LEU A 276 -18.96 1.28 -0.45
CA LEU A 276 -19.58 1.19 -1.77
C LEU A 276 -21.11 1.04 -1.67
N PHE A 277 -21.61 0.14 -0.82
CA PHE A 277 -23.05 -0.05 -0.67
C PHE A 277 -23.76 1.23 -0.20
N TRP A 278 -23.22 1.91 0.80
CA TRP A 278 -23.74 3.20 1.25
C TRP A 278 -23.66 4.27 0.15
N LEU A 279 -22.58 4.31 -0.64
CA LEU A 279 -22.43 5.27 -1.72
C LEU A 279 -23.48 5.02 -2.82
N ILE A 280 -23.75 3.76 -3.16
CA ILE A 280 -24.76 3.42 -4.17
C ILE A 280 -26.18 3.80 -3.69
N GLU A 281 -26.53 3.51 -2.44
CA GLU A 281 -27.83 3.90 -1.87
C GLU A 281 -28.07 5.42 -1.88
N ASN A 282 -26.99 6.20 -1.74
CA ASN A 282 -27.05 7.66 -1.65
C ASN A 282 -26.83 8.38 -3.00
N THR A 283 -26.61 7.65 -4.09
CA THR A 283 -26.37 8.22 -5.43
C THR A 283 -27.42 7.74 -6.43
N ASN A 284 -27.63 8.50 -7.50
CA ASN A 284 -28.58 8.11 -8.55
C ASN A 284 -27.91 7.18 -9.59
N GLU A 285 -28.70 6.50 -10.41
CA GLU A 285 -28.17 5.60 -11.44
C GLU A 285 -27.30 6.31 -12.50
N GLY A 286 -27.56 7.60 -12.76
CA GLY A 286 -26.76 8.45 -13.65
C GLY A 286 -25.33 8.69 -13.14
N PHE A 287 -25.11 8.57 -11.84
CA PHE A 287 -23.78 8.67 -11.24
C PHE A 287 -22.87 7.52 -11.69
N TRP A 288 -23.40 6.30 -11.75
CA TRP A 288 -22.64 5.08 -12.01
C TRP A 288 -22.47 4.74 -13.50
N LYS A 289 -22.19 5.74 -14.33
CA LYS A 289 -21.91 5.55 -15.77
C LYS A 289 -20.41 5.49 -16.05
N PRO A 290 -19.95 4.76 -17.10
CA PRO A 290 -18.53 4.57 -17.35
C PRO A 290 -17.73 5.87 -17.52
N HIS A 291 -18.32 6.92 -18.08
CA HIS A 291 -17.68 8.24 -18.22
C HIS A 291 -17.60 9.02 -16.89
N ASN A 292 -18.32 8.60 -15.86
CA ASN A 292 -18.26 9.18 -14.51
C ASN A 292 -17.35 8.37 -13.57
N PHE A 293 -16.61 7.38 -14.09
CA PHE A 293 -15.86 6.43 -13.24
C PHE A 293 -14.91 7.13 -12.24
N LEU A 294 -14.12 8.10 -12.67
CA LEU A 294 -13.24 8.84 -11.76
C LEU A 294 -14.01 9.69 -10.74
N ILE A 295 -15.18 10.23 -11.12
CA ILE A 295 -16.07 10.94 -10.18
C ILE A 295 -16.57 9.95 -9.11
N CYS A 296 -16.89 8.72 -9.51
CA CYS A 296 -17.29 7.67 -8.58
C CYS A 296 -16.15 7.31 -7.61
N VAL A 297 -14.90 7.19 -8.11
CA VAL A 297 -13.73 6.92 -7.27
C VAL A 297 -13.42 8.09 -6.34
N ASP A 298 -13.53 9.32 -6.81
CA ASP A 298 -13.39 10.54 -5.99
C ASP A 298 -14.37 10.54 -4.81
N ALA A 299 -15.65 10.30 -5.10
CA ALA A 299 -16.70 10.24 -4.08
C ALA A 299 -16.50 9.09 -3.10
N PHE A 300 -15.98 7.95 -3.57
CA PHE A 300 -15.60 6.84 -2.71
C PHE A 300 -14.48 7.27 -1.74
N LEU A 301 -13.37 7.82 -2.24
CA LEU A 301 -12.25 8.28 -1.42
C LEU A 301 -12.67 9.33 -0.40
N LYS A 302 -13.50 10.30 -0.82
CA LYS A 302 -14.05 11.35 0.06
C LYS A 302 -14.94 10.77 1.15
N THR A 303 -15.77 9.78 0.83
CA THR A 303 -16.59 9.07 1.83
C THR A 303 -15.71 8.37 2.85
N VAL A 304 -14.67 7.65 2.41
CA VAL A 304 -13.71 7.01 3.34
C VAL A 304 -13.03 8.07 4.20
N LEU A 305 -12.55 9.17 3.62
CA LEU A 305 -11.89 10.26 4.35
C LEU A 305 -12.82 10.86 5.41
N LEU A 306 -14.08 11.11 5.07
CA LEU A 306 -15.08 11.62 6.01
C LEU A 306 -15.25 10.66 7.20
N TRP A 307 -15.47 9.37 6.94
CA TRP A 307 -15.66 8.38 7.99
C TRP A 307 -14.44 8.18 8.87
N VAL A 308 -13.23 8.31 8.29
CA VAL A 308 -11.97 8.24 9.05
C VAL A 308 -11.84 9.46 9.97
N LYS A 309 -12.19 10.67 9.49
CA LYS A 309 -12.21 11.90 10.31
C LYS A 309 -13.23 11.81 11.45
N ASP A 310 -14.41 11.27 11.16
CA ASP A 310 -15.48 11.08 12.15
C ASP A 310 -15.22 9.86 13.06
N ASN A 311 -14.17 9.09 12.78
CA ASN A 311 -13.84 7.82 13.43
C ASN A 311 -15.04 6.85 13.49
N PHE A 312 -15.88 6.87 12.46
CA PHE A 312 -17.14 6.13 12.42
C PHE A 312 -17.41 5.56 11.02
N CYS A 313 -17.35 4.23 10.92
CA CYS A 313 -17.65 3.49 9.70
C CYS A 313 -18.89 2.60 9.94
N PRO A 314 -20.09 3.02 9.52
CA PRO A 314 -21.33 2.30 9.81
C PRO A 314 -21.39 0.99 9.03
N ASN A 315 -21.69 -0.10 9.72
CA ASN A 315 -22.04 -1.35 9.06
C ASN A 315 -23.28 -1.17 8.17
N TYR A 316 -23.34 -1.86 7.03
CA TYR A 316 -24.45 -1.71 6.09
C TYR A 316 -25.78 -2.26 6.62
N PHE A 317 -25.77 -3.41 7.31
CA PHE A 317 -26.99 -4.06 7.81
C PHE A 317 -27.33 -3.69 9.26
N ILE A 318 -26.33 -3.23 10.02
CA ILE A 318 -26.48 -2.77 11.41
C ILE A 318 -25.86 -1.37 11.52
N PRO A 319 -26.51 -0.30 11.03
CA PRO A 319 -25.89 1.03 10.89
C PRO A 319 -25.29 1.64 12.16
N HIS A 320 -25.74 1.19 13.34
CA HIS A 320 -25.21 1.62 14.63
C HIS A 320 -23.91 0.90 15.05
N GLU A 321 -23.51 -0.19 14.36
CA GLU A 321 -22.22 -0.84 14.57
C GLU A 321 -21.10 -0.05 13.86
N ASN A 322 -20.15 0.47 14.64
CA ASN A 322 -18.96 1.13 14.12
C ASN A 322 -17.84 0.13 13.82
N MET A 323 -17.55 -0.10 12.55
CA MET A 323 -16.52 -1.05 12.12
C MET A 323 -15.06 -0.56 12.30
N PHE A 324 -14.84 0.71 12.66
CA PHE A 324 -13.51 1.24 13.01
C PHE A 324 -13.14 1.01 14.48
N LEU A 325 -14.12 0.71 15.32
CA LEU A 325 -13.94 0.55 16.75
C LEU A 325 -12.93 -0.56 17.08
N GLY A 326 -11.87 -0.21 17.83
CA GLY A 326 -10.78 -1.11 18.21
C GLY A 326 -9.83 -1.52 17.08
N LYS A 327 -10.04 -1.05 15.84
CA LYS A 327 -9.21 -1.40 14.67
C LYS A 327 -8.40 -0.22 14.15
N LEU A 328 -8.97 0.99 14.20
CA LEU A 328 -8.33 2.21 13.73
C LEU A 328 -7.79 3.02 14.91
N SER A 329 -6.46 2.99 15.11
CA SER A 329 -5.81 3.80 16.15
C SER A 329 -5.73 5.28 15.74
N VAL A 330 -5.56 6.18 16.71
CA VAL A 330 -5.41 7.63 16.46
C VAL A 330 -4.29 7.92 15.45
N HIS A 331 -3.12 7.28 15.63
CA HIS A 331 -1.99 7.45 14.70
C HIS A 331 -2.33 6.95 13.28
N LYS A 332 -2.94 5.76 13.16
CA LYS A 332 -3.34 5.21 11.84
C LYS A 332 -4.42 6.07 11.19
N SER A 333 -5.37 6.60 11.96
CA SER A 333 -6.40 7.52 11.47
C SER A 333 -5.80 8.81 10.91
N PHE A 334 -4.86 9.43 11.63
CA PHE A 334 -4.15 10.63 11.16
C PHE A 334 -3.38 10.37 9.85
N CYS A 335 -2.59 9.29 9.81
CA CYS A 335 -1.83 8.95 8.60
C CYS A 335 -2.75 8.59 7.42
N LEU A 336 -3.85 7.87 7.67
CA LEU A 336 -4.83 7.52 6.66
C LEU A 336 -5.56 8.76 6.12
N CYS A 337 -5.95 9.71 6.99
CA CYS A 337 -6.50 11.00 6.59
C CYS A 337 -5.56 11.74 5.64
N ASN A 338 -4.26 11.78 5.97
CA ASN A 338 -3.26 12.44 5.13
C ASN A 338 -3.16 11.72 3.78
N ILE A 339 -2.99 10.39 3.76
CA ILE A 339 -2.90 9.62 2.51
C ILE A 339 -4.13 9.85 1.63
N LEU A 340 -5.34 9.72 2.18
CA LEU A 340 -6.57 9.91 1.42
C LEU A 340 -6.73 11.34 0.90
N SER A 341 -6.39 12.35 1.72
CA SER A 341 -6.44 13.76 1.30
C SER A 341 -5.46 14.02 0.15
N HIS A 342 -4.27 13.42 0.20
CA HIS A 342 -3.28 13.52 -0.88
C HIS A 342 -3.77 12.80 -2.14
N LEU A 343 -4.32 11.58 -2.03
CA LEU A 343 -4.86 10.85 -3.19
C LEU A 343 -5.97 11.62 -3.90
N ILE A 344 -6.84 12.29 -3.13
CA ILE A 344 -7.89 13.17 -3.65
C ILE A 344 -7.28 14.42 -4.32
N ALA A 345 -6.28 15.04 -3.70
CA ALA A 345 -5.61 16.23 -4.23
C ALA A 345 -4.77 15.96 -5.49
N MET A 346 -4.26 14.74 -5.66
CA MET A 346 -3.44 14.35 -6.82
C MET A 346 -4.24 14.14 -8.12
N ASP A 347 -5.56 14.29 -8.10
CA ASP A 347 -6.47 14.19 -9.25
C ASP A 347 -6.19 12.91 -10.09
N PHE A 348 -6.07 11.75 -9.42
CA PHE A 348 -5.92 10.43 -10.05
C PHE A 348 -4.59 10.13 -10.78
N ARG A 349 -3.60 11.03 -10.71
CA ARG A 349 -2.25 10.76 -11.24
C ARG A 349 -1.60 9.52 -10.63
N TYR A 350 -1.95 9.19 -9.38
CA TYR A 350 -1.46 7.99 -8.71
C TYR A 350 -1.90 6.67 -9.37
N LEU A 351 -2.88 6.69 -10.29
CA LEU A 351 -3.30 5.49 -11.00
C LEU A 351 -2.19 4.90 -11.88
N THR A 352 -1.23 5.71 -12.34
CA THR A 352 -0.03 5.23 -13.05
C THR A 352 0.92 4.46 -12.13
N LEU A 353 0.88 4.75 -10.83
CA LEU A 353 1.75 4.17 -9.82
C LEU A 353 1.27 2.83 -9.30
N ILE A 354 0.06 2.37 -9.69
CA ILE A 354 -0.47 1.07 -9.25
C ILE A 354 0.26 -0.04 -10.02
N THR A 355 1.55 -0.22 -9.73
CA THR A 355 2.46 -1.14 -10.39
C THR A 355 2.50 -2.46 -9.62
N PHE A 356 1.56 -3.35 -9.94
CA PHE A 356 1.74 -4.77 -9.59
C PHE A 356 1.24 -5.76 -10.66
N HIS A 357 0.28 -5.38 -11.52
CA HIS A 357 0.02 -6.04 -12.82
C HIS A 357 -1.09 -5.32 -13.62
N GLY A 358 -1.10 -5.48 -14.95
CA GLY A 358 -2.22 -5.22 -15.87
C GLY A 358 -2.73 -3.77 -15.96
N ILE A 359 -3.22 -3.19 -14.86
CA ILE A 359 -3.73 -1.82 -14.80
C ILE A 359 -2.62 -0.78 -14.95
N GLY A 360 -1.57 -0.83 -14.13
CA GLY A 360 -0.46 0.13 -14.22
C GLY A 360 0.23 0.14 -15.58
N GLN A 361 0.55 -1.06 -16.12
CA GLN A 361 1.14 -1.20 -17.46
C GLN A 361 0.20 -0.70 -18.57
N ALA A 362 -1.08 -1.08 -18.53
CA ALA A 362 -2.03 -0.63 -19.55
C ALA A 362 -2.40 0.86 -19.39
N LEU A 363 -2.29 1.42 -18.18
CA LEU A 363 -2.45 2.85 -17.94
C LEU A 363 -1.24 3.62 -18.43
N SER A 364 0.00 3.22 -18.16
CA SER A 364 1.19 3.82 -18.79
C SER A 364 1.10 3.79 -20.33
N GLN A 365 0.71 2.64 -20.91
CA GLN A 365 0.47 2.52 -22.36
C GLN A 365 -0.69 3.38 -22.89
N ALA A 366 -1.70 3.69 -22.08
CA ALA A 366 -2.82 4.53 -22.48
C ALA A 366 -2.54 6.03 -22.23
N CYS A 367 -1.86 6.37 -21.15
CA CYS A 367 -1.45 7.71 -20.77
C CYS A 367 -0.47 8.28 -21.79
N SER A 368 0.48 7.50 -22.30
CA SER A 368 1.34 7.91 -23.43
C SER A 368 0.55 8.38 -24.67
N ARG A 369 -0.69 7.92 -24.86
CA ARG A 369 -1.61 8.39 -25.93
C ARG A 369 -2.55 9.52 -25.53
N ILE A 370 -2.73 9.79 -24.24
CA ILE A 370 -3.54 10.89 -23.71
C ILE A 370 -2.67 12.15 -23.55
N TYR A 371 -1.42 11.97 -23.12
CA TYR A 371 -0.43 13.04 -22.99
C TYR A 371 -0.12 13.72 -24.32
N SER A 372 -0.32 13.04 -25.45
CA SER A 372 -0.25 13.67 -26.78
C SER A 372 -1.41 14.61 -27.09
N LEU A 373 -2.48 14.62 -26.27
CA LEU A 373 -3.71 15.37 -26.52
C LEU A 373 -4.03 16.46 -25.50
N HIS A 374 -3.41 16.55 -24.32
CA HIS A 374 -3.68 17.60 -23.31
C HIS A 374 -2.39 18.25 -22.81
N LEU A 375 -1.93 19.26 -23.55
CA LEU A 375 -1.12 20.37 -23.04
C LEU A 375 -2.01 21.62 -23.12
N ILE A 376 -2.80 21.86 -22.07
CA ILE A 376 -3.35 23.19 -21.82
C ILE A 376 -2.73 23.66 -20.50
N PRO A 377 -1.99 24.77 -20.50
CA PRO A 377 -1.29 25.25 -19.32
C PRO A 377 -2.27 25.71 -18.24
N TYR A 378 -1.91 25.44 -16.98
CA TYR A 378 -2.56 26.00 -15.80
C TYR A 378 -2.45 27.53 -15.84
N SER A 379 -3.49 28.19 -16.32
CA SER A 379 -3.63 29.65 -16.36
C SER A 379 -4.68 30.03 -15.33
N GLY A 380 -4.32 29.92 -14.05
CA GLY A 380 -5.23 30.24 -12.95
C GLY A 380 -4.49 30.41 -11.65
N GLY A 381 -4.16 31.67 -11.32
CA GLY A 381 -3.63 32.02 -10.01
C GLY A 381 -2.90 33.35 -10.01
N ASN A 382 -3.70 34.42 -9.97
CA ASN A 382 -3.42 35.77 -9.49
C ASN A 382 -2.04 36.04 -8.87
N GLN A 383 -1.52 37.24 -9.16
CA GLN A 383 -0.53 37.97 -8.36
C GLN A 383 -0.77 37.73 -6.86
N LEU A 384 -0.02 36.79 -6.27
CA LEU A 384 0.15 36.63 -4.85
C LEU A 384 1.46 37.34 -4.54
N GLY A 385 1.36 38.36 -3.69
CA GLY A 385 2.44 39.27 -3.38
C GLY A 385 3.69 38.56 -2.89
N GLU A 386 4.81 39.17 -3.24
CA GLU A 386 6.13 38.95 -2.67
C GLU A 386 6.04 38.84 -1.14
N THR A 387 6.27 37.65 -0.57
CA THR A 387 6.81 37.49 0.79
C THR A 387 7.30 36.05 0.98
N HIS A 388 8.49 35.93 1.56
CA HIS A 388 9.32 34.76 1.95
C HIS A 388 8.64 33.49 2.52
N ASP A 389 7.32 33.43 2.68
CA ASP A 389 6.62 32.27 3.27
C ASP A 389 6.34 31.13 2.25
N SER A 390 6.41 31.38 0.94
CA SER A 390 6.15 30.36 -0.09
C SER A 390 7.24 29.28 -0.18
N ASP A 391 8.49 29.62 0.15
CA ASP A 391 9.63 28.73 -0.07
C ASP A 391 9.85 27.77 1.11
N VAL A 392 9.43 28.16 2.33
CA VAL A 392 9.35 27.27 3.50
C VAL A 392 8.34 26.13 3.27
N LEU A 393 7.25 26.42 2.56
CA LEU A 393 6.18 25.47 2.26
C LEU A 393 6.61 24.38 1.25
N CYS A 394 7.58 24.65 0.38
CA CYS A 394 8.00 23.69 -0.67
C CYS A 394 8.81 22.48 -0.14
N LEU A 395 9.51 22.63 0.99
CA LEU A 395 10.22 21.54 1.68
C LEU A 395 9.31 20.76 2.64
N LYS A 396 8.20 21.37 3.08
CA LYS A 396 7.09 20.72 3.81
C LYS A 396 5.96 20.26 2.85
N ASP A 397 6.19 20.34 1.54
CA ASP A 397 5.17 20.19 0.50
C ASP A 397 4.71 18.73 0.34
N PRO A 398 3.40 18.47 0.20
CA PRO A 398 2.81 17.24 -0.31
C PRO A 398 3.58 16.56 -1.45
N ILE A 399 4.22 17.36 -2.31
CA ILE A 399 5.05 16.88 -3.43
C ILE A 399 6.28 16.12 -2.91
N PHE A 400 6.99 16.61 -1.88
CA PHE A 400 8.15 15.96 -1.26
C PHE A 400 7.78 14.62 -0.60
N TRP A 401 6.62 14.54 0.06
CA TRP A 401 6.09 13.30 0.64
C TRP A 401 5.63 12.30 -0.42
N SER A 402 4.98 12.77 -1.48
CA SER A 402 4.61 11.97 -2.65
C SER A 402 5.85 11.35 -3.29
N ILE A 403 6.83 12.18 -3.60
CA ILE A 403 8.15 11.83 -4.11
C ILE A 403 8.84 10.73 -3.27
N ARG A 404 8.86 10.88 -1.95
CA ARG A 404 9.48 9.94 -1.02
C ARG A 404 8.74 8.60 -0.99
N LEU A 405 7.41 8.63 -1.02
CA LEU A 405 6.57 7.45 -1.09
C LEU A 405 6.79 6.70 -2.42
N HIS A 406 6.92 7.42 -3.54
CA HIS A 406 7.18 6.83 -4.86
C HIS A 406 8.56 6.17 -4.94
N LEU A 407 9.60 6.85 -4.44
CA LEU A 407 10.93 6.26 -4.31
C LEU A 407 10.92 4.98 -3.48
N THR A 408 10.26 5.00 -2.32
CA THR A 408 10.22 3.85 -1.41
C THR A 408 9.52 2.66 -2.05
N ILE A 409 8.41 2.90 -2.75
CA ILE A 409 7.66 1.87 -3.48
C ILE A 409 8.48 1.34 -4.67
N LEU A 410 9.13 2.22 -5.42
CA LEU A 410 9.97 1.83 -6.54
C LEU A 410 11.18 1.01 -6.05
N ILE A 411 11.91 1.48 -5.04
CA ILE A 411 13.03 0.76 -4.40
C ILE A 411 12.59 -0.61 -3.85
N ASP A 412 11.42 -0.70 -3.21
CA ASP A 412 10.85 -1.97 -2.76
C ASP A 412 10.49 -2.90 -3.93
N HIS A 413 10.08 -2.35 -5.07
CA HIS A 413 9.83 -3.10 -6.31
C HIS A 413 11.14 -3.58 -6.97
N LEU A 414 12.17 -2.73 -6.96
CA LEU A 414 13.52 -3.04 -7.46
C LEU A 414 14.18 -4.16 -6.64
N LYS A 415 13.93 -4.22 -5.32
CA LYS A 415 14.38 -5.31 -4.44
C LYS A 415 13.77 -6.69 -4.79
N LYS A 416 12.64 -6.73 -5.49
CA LYS A 416 11.81 -7.94 -5.66
C LYS A 416 11.87 -8.59 -7.05
N ASN A 417 12.36 -7.89 -8.09
CA ASN A 417 12.35 -8.37 -9.47
C ASN A 417 13.71 -8.18 -10.14
N CYS A 418 14.19 -9.16 -10.93
CA CYS A 418 15.52 -9.10 -11.56
C CYS A 418 15.53 -8.52 -13.00
N ASN A 419 14.36 -8.32 -13.63
CA ASN A 419 14.23 -7.75 -14.99
C ASN A 419 13.92 -6.24 -14.93
N VAL A 420 14.76 -5.51 -14.19
CA VAL A 420 14.50 -4.16 -13.70
C VAL A 420 14.94 -3.05 -14.66
N ILE A 421 15.99 -3.30 -15.44
CA ILE A 421 16.64 -2.29 -16.27
C ILE A 421 15.71 -1.81 -17.40
N ASP A 422 15.08 -2.73 -18.14
CA ASP A 422 14.17 -2.39 -19.24
C ASP A 422 12.97 -1.58 -18.75
N LEU A 423 12.43 -1.97 -17.59
CA LEU A 423 11.26 -1.33 -17.00
C LEU A 423 11.59 0.09 -16.49
N LEU A 424 12.80 0.31 -15.97
CA LEU A 424 13.28 1.62 -15.56
C LEU A 424 13.58 2.53 -16.77
N ILE A 425 14.17 1.98 -17.83
CA ILE A 425 14.45 2.70 -19.08
C ILE A 425 13.14 3.16 -19.74
N ASP A 426 12.12 2.31 -19.77
CA ASP A 426 10.78 2.67 -20.28
C ASP A 426 10.17 3.84 -19.50
N HIS A 427 10.27 3.83 -18.17
CA HIS A 427 9.77 4.93 -17.33
C HIS A 427 10.57 6.22 -17.55
N ILE A 428 11.89 6.14 -17.62
CA ILE A 428 12.77 7.28 -17.89
C ILE A 428 12.40 7.94 -19.23
N HIS A 429 12.24 7.15 -20.29
CA HIS A 429 11.83 7.66 -21.61
C HIS A 429 10.41 8.23 -21.60
N GLU A 430 9.48 7.64 -20.85
CA GLU A 430 8.13 8.17 -20.65
C GLU A 430 8.19 9.56 -19.98
N TYR A 431 9.05 9.76 -18.99
CA TYR A 431 9.20 11.04 -18.28
C TYR A 431 9.95 12.11 -19.09
N GLU A 432 11.02 11.75 -19.80
CA GLU A 432 11.75 12.69 -20.68
C GLU A 432 10.86 13.19 -21.84
N SER A 433 9.84 12.42 -22.22
CA SER A 433 8.86 12.83 -23.22
C SER A 433 7.79 13.81 -22.72
N CYS A 434 7.76 14.10 -21.41
CA CYS A 434 6.82 15.04 -20.80
C CYS A 434 7.11 16.47 -21.24
N LYS A 435 6.10 17.21 -21.74
CA LYS A 435 6.25 18.59 -22.25
C LYS A 435 5.86 19.69 -21.26
N ASP A 436 5.46 19.31 -20.04
CA ASP A 436 5.07 20.23 -18.99
C ASP A 436 6.33 20.72 -18.26
N VAL A 437 6.68 22.00 -18.42
CA VAL A 437 7.92 22.60 -17.88
C VAL A 437 7.96 22.53 -16.35
N LEU A 438 6.83 22.76 -15.68
CA LEU A 438 6.76 22.70 -14.22
C LEU A 438 6.93 21.25 -13.75
N LEU A 439 6.27 20.29 -14.40
CA LEU A 439 6.41 18.88 -14.06
C LEU A 439 7.82 18.35 -14.39
N GLN A 440 8.43 18.82 -15.48
CA GLN A 440 9.83 18.52 -15.81
C GLN A 440 10.77 19.04 -14.73
N ASP A 441 10.56 20.25 -14.21
CA ASP A 441 11.37 20.81 -13.12
C ASP A 441 11.22 19.98 -11.83
N TYR A 442 10.01 19.53 -11.50
CA TYR A 442 9.79 18.64 -10.34
C TYR A 442 10.34 17.23 -10.56
N LEU A 443 10.27 16.70 -11.78
CA LEU A 443 10.74 15.36 -12.16
C LEU A 443 12.25 15.30 -12.43
N PHE A 444 12.91 16.44 -12.61
CA PHE A 444 14.31 16.54 -12.98
C PHE A 444 15.21 15.76 -12.03
N VAL A 445 15.12 16.02 -10.72
CA VAL A 445 15.93 15.34 -9.69
C VAL A 445 15.66 13.83 -9.69
N TRP A 446 14.41 13.41 -9.94
CA TRP A 446 14.00 12.00 -9.97
C TRP A 446 14.57 11.24 -11.14
N ILE A 447 14.41 11.78 -12.35
CA ILE A 447 14.95 11.20 -13.57
C ILE A 447 16.47 11.02 -13.39
N LYS A 448 17.15 12.02 -12.81
CA LYS A 448 18.58 11.98 -12.57
C LYS A 448 18.99 10.88 -11.58
N LEU A 449 18.29 10.76 -10.44
CA LEU A 449 18.55 9.68 -9.48
C LEU A 449 18.29 8.29 -10.10
N LEU A 450 17.24 8.15 -10.92
CA LEU A 450 16.94 6.90 -11.64
C LEU A 450 18.03 6.53 -12.63
N TYR A 451 18.51 7.49 -13.43
CA TYR A 451 19.65 7.29 -14.32
C TYR A 451 20.90 6.83 -13.56
N SER A 452 21.17 7.39 -12.37
CA SER A 452 22.27 6.91 -11.53
C SER A 452 22.09 5.46 -11.08
N HIS A 453 20.88 5.04 -10.70
CA HIS A 453 20.61 3.65 -10.31
C HIS A 453 20.66 2.68 -11.49
N VAL A 454 20.00 3.00 -12.61
CA VAL A 454 20.03 2.18 -13.84
C VAL A 454 21.46 1.99 -14.33
N GLY A 455 22.25 3.07 -14.33
CA GLY A 455 23.65 3.01 -14.69
C GLY A 455 24.49 2.14 -13.75
N CYS A 456 24.28 2.23 -12.43
CA CYS A 456 24.95 1.37 -11.46
C CYS A 456 24.56 -0.11 -11.59
N GLU A 457 23.30 -0.42 -11.89
CA GLU A 457 22.81 -1.78 -12.14
C GLU A 457 23.42 -2.39 -13.40
N LEU A 458 23.42 -1.64 -14.51
CA LEU A 458 24.07 -2.04 -15.75
C LEU A 458 25.56 -2.31 -15.51
N ALA A 459 26.25 -1.39 -14.84
CA ALA A 459 27.64 -1.56 -14.47
C ALA A 459 27.88 -2.79 -13.57
N ALA A 460 27.04 -3.00 -12.55
CA ALA A 460 27.14 -4.15 -11.65
C ALA A 460 26.97 -5.47 -12.41
N SER A 461 26.01 -5.54 -13.33
CA SER A 461 25.80 -6.70 -14.20
C SER A 461 27.02 -6.97 -15.09
N CYS A 462 27.63 -5.93 -15.69
CA CYS A 462 28.84 -6.09 -16.49
C CYS A 462 30.03 -6.56 -15.63
N PHE A 463 30.24 -5.95 -14.46
CA PHE A 463 31.35 -6.31 -13.55
C PHE A 463 31.19 -7.71 -12.96
N ALA A 464 29.96 -8.22 -12.81
CA ALA A 464 29.69 -9.58 -12.33
C ALA A 464 30.04 -10.67 -13.35
N ARG A 465 29.88 -10.39 -14.65
CA ARG A 465 29.98 -11.41 -15.73
C ARG A 465 31.40 -11.70 -16.19
N TYR A 466 32.41 -10.92 -15.76
CA TYR A 466 33.81 -10.99 -16.25
C TYR A 466 34.00 -10.87 -17.78
N ASP A 467 32.92 -10.73 -18.56
CA ASP A 467 32.91 -10.53 -20.00
C ASP A 467 32.70 -9.04 -20.30
N PHE A 468 33.77 -8.39 -20.77
CA PHE A 468 33.82 -6.93 -20.91
C PHE A 468 33.16 -6.48 -22.22
N ASN A 469 31.84 -6.31 -22.22
CA ASN A 469 31.20 -5.53 -23.27
C ASN A 469 31.48 -4.04 -23.03
N ARG A 470 32.51 -3.51 -23.70
CA ARG A 470 32.93 -2.10 -23.58
C ARG A 470 31.78 -1.13 -23.86
N GLN A 471 30.84 -1.48 -24.72
CA GLN A 471 29.71 -0.62 -25.07
C GLN A 471 28.68 -0.51 -23.94
N GLU A 472 28.45 -1.58 -23.19
CA GLU A 472 27.53 -1.58 -22.04
C GLU A 472 28.10 -0.78 -20.87
N ILE A 473 29.41 -0.88 -20.62
CA ILE A 473 30.08 -0.11 -19.56
C ILE A 473 30.09 1.39 -19.88
N GLU A 474 30.29 1.77 -21.14
CA GLU A 474 30.20 3.17 -21.57
C GLU A 474 28.75 3.69 -21.54
N THR A 475 27.76 2.84 -21.81
CA THR A 475 26.34 3.18 -21.63
C THR A 475 26.01 3.40 -20.15
N ALA A 476 26.44 2.48 -19.28
CA ALA A 476 26.30 2.62 -17.83
C ALA A 476 26.96 3.91 -17.32
N HIS A 477 28.17 4.21 -17.80
CA HIS A 477 28.88 5.45 -17.47
C HIS A 477 28.08 6.70 -17.88
N SER A 478 27.53 6.72 -19.09
CA SER A 478 26.70 7.84 -19.57
C SER A 478 25.48 8.11 -18.68
N TYR A 479 24.84 7.04 -18.18
CA TYR A 479 23.69 7.13 -17.30
C TYR A 479 24.07 7.61 -15.90
N ILE A 480 25.13 7.05 -15.31
CA ILE A 480 25.65 7.51 -14.02
C ILE A 480 26.08 8.99 -14.11
N GLN A 481 26.74 9.38 -15.20
CA GLN A 481 27.18 10.75 -15.43
C GLN A 481 26.00 11.71 -15.61
N TYR A 482 24.96 11.30 -16.34
CA TYR A 482 23.75 12.11 -16.46
C TYR A 482 23.09 12.32 -15.10
N GLY A 483 22.97 11.25 -14.31
CA GLY A 483 22.40 11.27 -12.97
C GLY A 483 23.23 12.03 -11.92
N ALA A 484 24.53 12.25 -12.17
CA ALA A 484 25.41 13.01 -11.28
C ALA A 484 25.00 14.48 -11.06
N SER A 485 24.02 14.98 -11.83
CA SER A 485 23.44 16.31 -11.66
C SER A 485 22.13 16.32 -10.85
N SER A 486 21.80 15.24 -10.15
CA SER A 486 20.60 15.10 -9.30
C SER A 486 20.54 16.14 -8.18
N ASP A 487 21.64 16.33 -7.48
CA ASP A 487 21.81 17.18 -6.31
C ASP A 487 23.29 17.61 -6.22
N VAL A 488 23.69 18.32 -5.17
CA VAL A 488 25.10 18.73 -5.03
C VAL A 488 26.04 17.54 -4.79
N THR A 489 25.52 16.39 -4.33
CA THR A 489 26.36 15.31 -3.78
C THR A 489 26.05 13.91 -4.29
N SER A 490 24.87 13.35 -4.06
CA SER A 490 24.64 11.91 -4.07
C SER A 490 25.00 11.24 -5.41
N GLY A 491 24.53 11.82 -6.52
CA GLY A 491 24.84 11.33 -7.86
C GLY A 491 26.32 11.47 -8.22
N ARG A 492 26.98 12.56 -7.80
CA ARG A 492 28.42 12.77 -8.02
C ARG A 492 29.27 11.81 -7.21
N LEU A 493 28.89 11.53 -5.98
CA LEU A 493 29.56 10.56 -5.11
C LEU A 493 29.39 9.12 -5.66
N LYS A 494 28.22 8.78 -6.22
CA LYS A 494 28.04 7.53 -6.97
C LYS A 494 28.98 7.45 -8.19
N LEU A 495 29.08 8.52 -8.97
CA LEU A 495 29.96 8.59 -10.12
C LEU A 495 31.45 8.43 -9.73
N ALA A 496 31.89 9.08 -8.65
CA ALA A 496 33.24 8.93 -8.13
C ALA A 496 33.53 7.48 -7.67
N GLY A 497 32.57 6.84 -6.99
CA GLY A 497 32.65 5.42 -6.62
C GLY A 497 32.77 4.50 -7.84
N PHE A 498 32.03 4.77 -8.90
CA PHE A 498 32.12 4.05 -10.17
C PHE A 498 33.49 4.20 -10.85
N TYR A 499 34.08 5.40 -10.88
CA TYR A 499 35.44 5.59 -11.41
C TYR A 499 36.51 4.86 -10.60
N LEU A 500 36.39 4.84 -9.27
CA LEU A 500 37.26 4.04 -8.42
C LEU A 500 37.15 2.55 -8.74
N LYS A 501 35.94 2.05 -9.03
CA LYS A 501 35.74 0.66 -9.45
C LYS A 501 36.40 0.36 -10.80
N ARG A 502 36.36 1.32 -11.73
CA ARG A 502 37.06 1.27 -13.04
C ARG A 502 38.59 1.43 -12.95
N ARG A 503 39.14 1.71 -11.76
CA ARG A 503 40.56 2.07 -11.55
C ARG A 503 40.97 3.35 -12.29
N GLU A 504 40.10 4.34 -12.31
CA GLU A 504 40.32 5.65 -12.92
C GLU A 504 40.39 6.75 -11.85
N PRO A 505 41.42 6.75 -10.98
CA PRO A 505 41.43 7.59 -9.78
C PRO A 505 41.56 9.09 -10.07
N LEU A 506 42.14 9.48 -11.21
CA LEU A 506 42.22 10.88 -11.62
C LEU A 506 40.83 11.48 -11.91
N LEU A 507 39.93 10.70 -12.51
CA LEU A 507 38.55 11.11 -12.75
C LEU A 507 37.76 11.18 -11.44
N ALA A 508 37.96 10.21 -10.55
CA ALA A 508 37.39 10.25 -9.21
C ALA A 508 37.84 11.50 -8.42
N GLU A 509 39.13 11.82 -8.42
CA GLU A 509 39.69 13.01 -7.76
C GLU A 509 39.02 14.29 -8.26
N ASN A 510 38.87 14.45 -9.58
CA ASN A 510 38.23 15.64 -10.16
C ASN A 510 36.79 15.82 -9.68
N VAL A 511 36.01 14.74 -9.64
CA VAL A 511 34.62 14.78 -9.15
C VAL A 511 34.58 15.09 -7.66
N LEU A 512 35.43 14.45 -6.85
CA LEU A 512 35.45 14.64 -5.40
C LEU A 512 35.87 16.06 -5.01
N ASN A 513 36.84 16.65 -5.71
CA ASN A 513 37.25 18.04 -5.50
C ASN A 513 36.17 19.04 -5.90
N ALA A 514 35.33 18.70 -6.90
CA ALA A 514 34.17 19.52 -7.24
C ALA A 514 33.07 19.41 -6.17
N VAL A 515 32.79 18.19 -5.68
CA VAL A 515 31.83 17.98 -4.58
C VAL A 515 32.28 18.73 -3.33
N GLU A 516 33.54 18.60 -2.91
CA GLU A 516 34.05 19.26 -1.70
C GLU A 516 33.92 20.79 -1.77
N ARG A 517 34.22 21.39 -2.92
CA ARG A 517 34.07 22.84 -3.15
C ARG A 517 32.61 23.28 -3.03
N ASP A 518 31.69 22.51 -3.61
CA ASP A 518 30.27 22.84 -3.63
C ASP A 518 29.58 22.51 -2.28
N PHE A 519 30.18 21.65 -1.45
CA PHE A 519 29.65 21.24 -0.14
C PHE A 519 29.79 22.33 0.94
N ASP A 520 30.81 23.19 0.85
CA ASP A 520 31.14 24.18 1.89
C ASP A 520 30.22 25.42 1.90
N HIS A 521 29.18 25.44 1.05
CA HIS A 521 28.23 26.55 0.90
C HIS A 521 26.81 26.16 1.34
N CYS A 522 26.48 26.33 2.62
CA CYS A 522 25.10 26.31 3.17
C CYS A 522 24.22 25.13 2.71
N VAL A 523 24.75 23.90 2.75
CA VAL A 523 24.09 22.69 2.24
C VAL A 523 23.34 21.94 3.35
N CYS A 524 22.06 21.62 3.12
CA CYS A 524 21.25 20.78 4.01
C CYS A 524 21.39 19.30 3.64
N GLU A 525 21.89 18.49 4.59
CA GLU A 525 22.03 17.04 4.45
C GLU A 525 20.70 16.32 4.74
N LEU A 526 20.25 15.48 3.80
CA LEU A 526 18.98 14.76 3.86
C LEU A 526 19.17 13.26 3.63
N ALA A 527 18.52 12.46 4.47
CA ALA A 527 18.41 11.02 4.25
C ALA A 527 17.27 10.69 3.27
N ILE A 528 17.51 9.75 2.35
CA ILE A 528 16.55 9.25 1.36
C ILE A 528 15.49 8.36 2.03
N THR A 529 15.86 7.52 3.01
CA THR A 529 14.92 6.57 3.64
C THR A 529 14.35 7.02 5.00
N ASP A 530 14.99 7.97 5.68
CA ASP A 530 14.77 8.21 7.12
C ASP A 530 13.60 9.19 7.44
N ARG A 531 12.72 8.86 8.40
CA ARG A 531 11.47 9.62 8.74
C ARG A 531 11.74 10.84 9.66
N VAL A 532 12.74 11.66 9.34
CA VAL A 532 13.17 12.73 10.25
C VAL A 532 12.68 14.11 9.77
N ASN A 533 12.10 14.87 10.71
CA ASN A 533 11.74 16.28 10.56
C ASN A 533 12.94 17.08 10.03
N ILE A 534 12.71 17.85 8.98
CA ILE A 534 13.69 18.85 8.51
C ILE A 534 13.84 19.88 9.64
N ASP A 535 15.08 20.11 10.07
CA ASP A 535 15.46 21.03 11.14
C ASP A 535 15.03 22.46 10.77
N GLU A 536 14.22 23.13 11.60
CA GLU A 536 13.61 24.43 11.28
C GLU A 536 14.66 25.54 11.09
N ASP A 537 15.80 25.42 11.77
CA ASP A 537 16.94 26.33 11.64
C ASP A 537 17.62 26.20 10.25
N ALA A 538 17.65 24.99 9.67
CA ALA A 538 18.20 24.76 8.33
C ALA A 538 17.28 25.30 7.22
N ILE A 539 15.97 25.30 7.47
CA ILE A 539 14.99 25.86 6.55
C ILE A 539 15.13 27.40 6.52
N GLN A 540 15.37 28.05 7.67
CA GLN A 540 15.55 29.51 7.70
C GLN A 540 16.80 30.01 6.97
N GLU A 541 17.92 29.26 7.00
CA GLU A 541 19.11 29.60 6.21
C GLU A 541 18.86 29.52 4.69
N ILE A 542 18.13 28.51 4.22
CA ILE A 542 17.77 28.29 2.81
C ILE A 542 16.81 29.37 2.28
N VAL A 543 15.89 29.84 3.13
CA VAL A 543 14.78 30.78 2.77
C VAL A 543 15.25 32.23 2.65
N SER A 544 16.49 32.54 3.05
CA SER A 544 17.06 33.88 2.94
C SER A 544 17.54 34.27 1.52
N GLY A 545 17.48 33.35 0.54
CA GLY A 545 17.94 33.59 -0.84
C GLY A 545 16.83 33.52 -1.89
N ASP A 546 16.95 34.33 -2.96
CA ASP A 546 16.02 34.47 -4.10
C ASP A 546 15.99 33.26 -5.08
N LEU A 547 16.23 32.04 -4.60
CA LEU A 547 16.37 30.85 -5.46
C LEU A 547 15.02 30.13 -5.71
N THR A 548 14.81 29.63 -6.93
CA THR A 548 13.64 28.79 -7.24
C THR A 548 13.75 27.41 -6.59
N THR A 549 12.64 26.69 -6.42
CA THR A 549 12.60 25.32 -5.87
C THR A 549 13.63 24.38 -6.51
N LEU A 550 13.73 24.36 -7.84
CA LEU A 550 14.71 23.54 -8.56
C LEU A 550 16.16 23.97 -8.28
N GLN A 551 16.40 25.28 -8.15
CA GLN A 551 17.72 25.81 -7.79
C GLN A 551 18.09 25.43 -6.35
N THR A 552 17.14 25.47 -5.42
CA THR A 552 17.32 24.98 -4.05
C THR A 552 17.70 23.49 -4.04
N TYR A 553 17.03 22.65 -4.81
CA TYR A 553 17.41 21.23 -4.95
C TYR A 553 18.80 21.04 -5.52
N ARG A 554 19.13 21.77 -6.58
CA ARG A 554 20.37 21.59 -7.34
C ARG A 554 21.60 22.13 -6.61
N TYR A 555 21.44 23.17 -5.80
CA TYR A 555 22.55 23.94 -5.26
C TYR A 555 22.63 23.91 -3.73
N LEU A 556 21.57 23.53 -3.00
CA LEU A 556 21.53 23.62 -1.54
C LEU A 556 21.22 22.28 -0.83
N LEU A 557 20.89 21.21 -1.55
CA LEU A 557 20.57 19.90 -0.93
C LEU A 557 21.65 18.84 -1.18
N ALA A 558 22.13 18.23 -0.09
CA ALA A 558 22.99 17.05 -0.13
C ALA A 558 22.19 15.81 0.27
N LEU A 559 21.81 15.01 -0.73
CA LEU A 559 21.16 13.74 -0.46
C LEU A 559 22.20 12.69 0.00
N SER A 560 21.81 11.82 0.91
CA SER A 560 22.58 10.62 1.23
C SER A 560 22.74 9.73 -0.01
N VAL A 561 23.76 8.90 -0.01
CA VAL A 561 24.01 7.95 -1.09
C VAL A 561 23.35 6.62 -0.77
N LEU A 562 22.35 6.25 -1.56
CA LEU A 562 21.65 4.97 -1.45
C LEU A 562 22.24 3.93 -2.40
N TYR A 563 22.59 2.75 -1.88
CA TYR A 563 22.97 1.58 -2.66
C TYR A 563 21.97 0.43 -2.51
N LEU A 564 21.54 -0.13 -3.63
CA LEU A 564 20.67 -1.31 -3.69
C LEU A 564 21.50 -2.60 -3.65
N PRO A 565 20.97 -3.71 -3.09
CA PRO A 565 21.68 -4.99 -3.04
C PRO A 565 22.25 -5.47 -4.39
N SER A 566 21.55 -5.18 -5.48
CA SER A 566 21.93 -5.51 -6.84
C SER A 566 23.10 -4.68 -7.40
N GLU A 567 23.39 -3.52 -6.81
CA GLU A 567 24.53 -2.65 -7.20
C GLU A 567 25.88 -3.14 -6.60
N ILE A 568 25.92 -4.26 -5.88
CA ILE A 568 27.08 -4.76 -5.11
C ILE A 568 28.40 -4.85 -5.90
N TYR A 569 28.34 -5.13 -7.19
CA TYR A 569 29.53 -5.24 -8.03
C TYR A 569 30.02 -3.87 -8.52
N CYS A 570 29.22 -2.82 -8.41
CA CYS A 570 29.54 -1.46 -8.86
C CYS A 570 30.10 -0.56 -7.73
N ILE A 571 30.08 -1.01 -6.47
CA ILE A 571 30.50 -0.20 -5.31
C ILE A 571 31.95 -0.46 -4.87
N PRO A 572 32.58 0.50 -4.14
CA PRO A 572 33.91 0.31 -3.57
C PRO A 572 34.01 -0.92 -2.65
N PRO A 573 35.13 -1.65 -2.63
CA PRO A 573 35.25 -2.95 -1.92
C PRO A 573 34.88 -2.95 -0.42
N PRO A 574 35.14 -1.89 0.37
CA PRO A 574 34.72 -1.87 1.77
C PRO A 574 33.19 -1.85 1.95
N LEU A 575 32.46 -1.23 1.02
CA LEU A 575 31.00 -1.19 1.02
C LEU A 575 30.38 -2.47 0.45
N SER A 576 31.04 -3.14 -0.50
CA SER A 576 30.54 -4.41 -1.05
C SER A 576 30.45 -5.51 -0.01
N ASN A 577 31.38 -5.56 0.94
CA ASN A 577 31.32 -6.52 2.04
C ASN A 577 30.13 -6.26 2.96
N GLU A 578 29.85 -4.99 3.29
CA GLU A 578 28.70 -4.62 4.10
C GLU A 578 27.39 -4.93 3.40
N LEU A 579 27.31 -4.62 2.10
CA LEU A 579 26.13 -4.87 1.27
C LEU A 579 25.86 -6.37 1.07
N PHE A 580 26.89 -7.20 1.11
CA PHE A 580 26.78 -8.67 1.07
C PHE A 580 26.13 -9.25 2.34
N TRP A 581 26.40 -8.67 3.50
CA TRP A 581 25.89 -9.14 4.80
C TRP A 581 24.56 -8.50 5.20
N SER A 582 24.15 -7.41 4.56
CA SER A 582 22.86 -6.74 4.78
C SER A 582 21.73 -7.38 3.97
N VAL A 583 21.20 -8.52 4.42
CA VAL A 583 19.99 -9.13 3.82
C VAL A 583 18.77 -8.80 4.68
N PRO A 584 17.68 -8.18 4.17
CA PRO A 584 17.41 -7.68 2.81
C PRO A 584 17.33 -6.14 2.74
N GLU A 585 18.35 -5.44 3.25
CA GLU A 585 18.30 -3.98 3.40
C GLU A 585 19.25 -3.25 2.43
N SER A 586 18.76 -2.14 1.87
CA SER A 586 19.58 -1.20 1.10
C SER A 586 20.52 -0.45 2.06
N ILE A 587 21.70 -0.07 1.58
CA ILE A 587 22.64 0.71 2.39
C ILE A 587 22.52 2.18 2.05
N GLU A 588 22.38 3.01 3.07
CA GLU A 588 22.39 4.46 2.94
C GLU A 588 23.60 5.05 3.67
N VAL A 589 24.29 5.98 3.01
CA VAL A 589 25.53 6.58 3.50
C VAL A 589 25.41 8.09 3.49
N ASP A 590 25.70 8.73 4.61
CA ASP A 590 25.73 10.20 4.70
C ASP A 590 26.77 10.78 3.75
N ALA A 591 26.38 11.82 3.00
CA ALA A 591 27.16 12.35 1.88
C ALA A 591 28.57 12.81 2.29
N ARG A 592 28.69 13.54 3.40
CA ARG A 592 29.95 14.14 3.84
C ARG A 592 30.97 13.12 4.37
N PRO A 593 30.61 12.19 5.29
CA PRO A 593 31.47 11.04 5.58
C PRO A 593 31.89 10.26 4.34
N TYR A 594 30.96 10.07 3.39
CA TYR A 594 31.25 9.28 2.20
C TYR A 594 32.24 9.97 1.25
N LEU A 595 32.12 11.30 1.08
CA LEU A 595 33.08 12.12 0.35
C LEU A 595 34.51 11.90 0.86
N TYR A 596 34.73 12.05 2.16
CA TYR A 596 36.08 11.91 2.75
C TYR A 596 36.61 10.48 2.65
N PHE A 597 35.73 9.49 2.79
CA PHE A 597 36.09 8.09 2.54
C PHE A 597 36.56 7.86 1.09
N LEU A 598 35.82 8.37 0.09
CA LEU A 598 36.18 8.22 -1.32
C LEU A 598 37.46 8.99 -1.67
N GLN A 599 37.69 10.17 -1.08
CA GLN A 599 38.95 10.92 -1.21
C GLN A 599 40.12 10.10 -0.67
N TYR A 600 39.98 9.52 0.51
CA TYR A 600 41.01 8.66 1.10
C TYR A 600 41.33 7.48 0.15
N GLN A 601 40.31 6.76 -0.34
CA GLN A 601 40.53 5.62 -1.26
C GLN A 601 41.20 6.05 -2.57
N THR A 602 40.79 7.21 -3.12
CA THR A 602 41.39 7.79 -4.32
C THR A 602 42.87 8.08 -4.12
N TYR A 603 43.22 8.82 -3.06
CA TYR A 603 44.61 9.19 -2.78
C TYR A 603 45.48 7.99 -2.39
N LEU A 604 44.89 6.97 -1.77
CA LEU A 604 45.55 5.71 -1.48
C LEU A 604 46.03 5.01 -2.77
N ILE A 605 45.19 4.98 -3.80
CA ILE A 605 45.49 4.38 -5.11
C ILE A 605 46.50 5.23 -5.87
N MET A 606 46.42 6.56 -5.76
CA MET A 606 47.33 7.49 -6.45
C MET A 606 48.70 7.66 -5.78
N GLY A 607 48.89 7.16 -4.55
CA GLY A 607 50.13 7.35 -3.79
C GLY A 607 50.31 8.75 -3.17
N LYS A 608 49.24 9.56 -3.10
CA LYS A 608 49.25 10.92 -2.55
C LYS A 608 49.18 10.90 -1.01
N SER A 609 50.35 10.72 -0.37
CA SER A 609 50.42 10.40 1.05
C SER A 609 49.90 11.51 1.98
N ASN A 610 50.15 12.78 1.65
CA ASN A 610 49.76 13.92 2.48
C ASN A 610 48.24 14.15 2.42
N GLU A 611 47.69 14.18 1.21
CA GLU A 611 46.27 14.39 0.92
C GLU A 611 45.41 13.26 1.49
N ARG A 612 45.89 12.02 1.40
CA ARG A 612 45.29 10.85 2.05
C ARG A 612 45.17 11.02 3.56
N ILE A 613 46.23 11.47 4.24
CA ILE A 613 46.20 11.70 5.69
C ILE A 613 45.22 12.82 6.05
N VAL A 614 45.16 13.87 5.22
CA VAL A 614 44.18 14.96 5.38
C VAL A 614 42.75 14.44 5.26
N ALA A 615 42.45 13.62 4.24
CA ALA A 615 41.13 13.00 4.07
C ALA A 615 40.74 12.11 5.25
N LEU A 616 41.68 11.31 5.79
CA LEU A 616 41.45 10.49 6.98
C LEU A 616 41.15 11.35 8.22
N LYS A 617 41.88 12.45 8.42
CA LYS A 617 41.61 13.39 9.52
C LYS A 617 40.23 14.03 9.40
N LYS A 618 39.83 14.44 8.19
CA LYS A 618 38.48 14.96 7.91
C LYS A 618 37.41 13.93 8.24
N LEU A 619 37.57 12.68 7.79
CA LEU A 619 36.66 11.57 8.14
C LEU A 619 36.59 11.31 9.65
N ALA A 620 37.71 11.31 10.36
CA ALA A 620 37.74 11.12 11.81
C ALA A 620 37.02 12.27 12.55
N SER A 621 37.18 13.50 12.07
CA SER A 621 36.53 14.68 12.65
C SER A 621 35.02 14.78 12.33
N ALA A 622 34.54 14.07 11.32
CA ALA A 622 33.13 14.11 10.93
C ALA A 622 32.18 13.62 12.04
N SER A 623 32.64 12.79 12.98
CA SER A 623 31.88 12.37 14.18
C SER A 623 31.42 13.54 15.07
N SER A 624 32.11 14.68 15.02
CA SER A 624 31.77 15.89 15.79
C SER A 624 30.67 16.74 15.15
N LEU A 625 30.22 16.38 13.94
CA LEU A 625 29.15 17.07 13.24
C LEU A 625 27.81 16.71 13.90
N LYS A 626 26.99 17.73 14.20
CA LYS A 626 25.68 17.57 14.83
C LYS A 626 24.65 16.75 14.02
N ARG A 627 24.97 16.32 12.78
CA ARG A 627 23.99 15.83 11.77
C ARG A 627 24.35 14.49 11.08
N ILE A 628 25.24 13.66 11.64
CA ILE A 628 25.40 12.28 11.13
C ILE A 628 24.14 11.47 11.46
N ARG A 629 23.51 10.86 10.45
CA ARG A 629 22.29 10.06 10.62
C ARG A 629 22.61 8.56 10.63
N HIS A 630 23.53 8.15 9.76
CA HIS A 630 23.92 6.75 9.58
C HIS A 630 25.19 6.41 10.36
N HIS A 631 25.15 6.58 11.68
CA HIS A 631 26.31 6.43 12.58
C HIS A 631 27.05 5.09 12.44
N GLN A 632 26.32 3.98 12.26
CA GLN A 632 26.94 2.67 12.10
C GLN A 632 27.80 2.59 10.83
N MET A 633 27.29 3.15 9.72
CA MET A 633 28.01 3.18 8.45
C MET A 633 29.21 4.11 8.51
N TYR A 634 29.07 5.28 9.13
CA TYR A 634 30.17 6.19 9.41
C TYR A 634 31.36 5.47 10.08
N TRP A 635 31.11 4.77 11.20
CA TRP A 635 32.16 4.09 11.95
C TRP A 635 32.82 2.97 11.14
N LYS A 636 32.06 2.26 10.31
CA LYS A 636 32.60 1.22 9.42
C LYS A 636 33.55 1.79 8.37
N LEU A 637 33.18 2.90 7.72
CA LEU A 637 34.05 3.60 6.76
C LEU A 637 35.36 4.05 7.42
N LEU A 638 35.29 4.66 8.61
CA LEU A 638 36.46 5.11 9.35
C LEU A 638 37.36 3.94 9.76
N GLN A 639 36.79 2.87 10.32
CA GLN A 639 37.54 1.67 10.71
C GLN A 639 38.25 1.03 9.51
N CYS A 640 37.63 1.03 8.34
CA CYS A 640 38.25 0.52 7.12
C CYS A 640 39.53 1.29 6.79
N CYS A 641 39.46 2.63 6.75
CA CYS A 641 40.62 3.47 6.46
C CYS A 641 41.73 3.30 7.50
N VAL A 642 41.39 3.30 8.79
CA VAL A 642 42.37 3.12 9.88
C VAL A 642 43.09 1.77 9.78
N LYS A 643 42.37 0.68 9.49
CA LYS A 643 42.99 -0.64 9.28
C LYS A 643 43.96 -0.62 8.10
N GLN A 644 43.60 0.05 7.01
CA GLN A 644 44.47 0.17 5.83
C GLN A 644 45.74 0.99 6.10
N GLU A 645 45.69 2.00 6.97
CA GLU A 645 46.90 2.71 7.43
C GLU A 645 47.76 1.86 8.36
N ASN A 646 47.15 1.15 9.31
CA ASN A 646 47.90 0.32 10.26
C ASN A 646 48.61 -0.87 9.59
N MET A 647 48.13 -1.35 8.43
CA MET A 647 48.81 -2.38 7.64
C MET A 647 49.97 -1.83 6.79
N ARG A 648 50.16 -0.51 6.74
CA ARG A 648 51.26 0.16 5.98
C ARG A 648 52.44 0.58 6.86
N VAL A 649 52.24 0.63 8.18
CA VAL A 649 53.30 0.79 9.21
C VAL A 649 53.87 -0.58 9.51
#